data_AF-A0A812QC17-F1
#
_entry.id   AF-A0A812QC17-F1
#
_cell.length_a   1.000
_cell.length_b   1.000
_cell.length_c   1.000
_cell.angle_alpha   90.00
_cell.angle_beta   90.00
_cell.angle_gamma   90.00
#
_symmetry.space_group_name_H-M   'P 1'
#
loop_
_entity.id
_entity.type
_entity.pdbx_description
1 polymer ?
#
loop_
_entity_poly.entity_id
_entity_poly.type
_entity_poly.pdbx_seq_one_letter_code
_entity_poly.pdbx_strand_id
1 'polypeptide(L)'
;MAFAPSLPEPVRRACSVFCEGELLDTIQRARLFEDSKTFVDRPLRVEPEEALEAFKKLPDKNDTKALRAFVETYFEAEGQELEPFAPPDHAPNPAQLVKLPDEALRQWALGLHQLWKDLCRKQRPAVADAAQRHSALPQRFASVVPGGRFRETYYWDTYWIVRGLLLSGMNDTAKGVVENLLDYVRHFGFVPNGGRIYYLDRSQPPMLAEMVQAVFEVSADDTWLREVLPVLEDEYRFWMDPALGHFLPELGLNVFSSSGRTPRPESYAEDVATAEHAKEFGREAAEVYHELRSGAETGWDFSSRWLQRASREDGSTELATINASKVVPVDLNCILLRLERRLATFARHLGDKDRAAALEAAAERRGAAMDRLLWSDALGSYRDLRLDTGKPATVPSLSDFAAPLWAGLGGRNPEALLTSLRESGLLQAGGAATTTLQTGEQWDAPNAWAPLQLMLIEGLETLSQRTGPTALGSRELAEDLAKRWLQNCYEAWHKHGAMFEKYDAFHPGEGGGGGEYHPQTGPIWLEQWCGIGSVPCLHRALHSAFSSLAAPTHLAARNGLVQQLPASHRVRGQSRCGNEGPYLLALSAAGAAAQRCSRIVKRACKTEYVRFAQDLMSPEDGPEEHEQFELDEEGEKRRLDVLLSEKYEQSRSYFGALIRQGAVQVNGRARKKSFRDFHPGDVVDIRFLLDERTLPMKPEPMDLDILYEDDHLIIVNKPAGLVVHPAPGHWNGTLVNAVLHHLGFRSLEEGLPSAPPGPASQFRPGIVHRLDVGTSGVIAVAKTSQAFSMLSQAFSRREVQKTYMVISTGGRKCFFGHSPGGGHFVDIPIGRSKKDRRRMGAVAEDCGGRPSVSLIRGLARDRDLLLLEVKPRTGRTHQIRVHLAEEHSPILGDACYGWEHLNRRYAGLATRPMLHAFRLAFAHPVTGRQMEFEAPLPEDMRKLIARMDPEPGEAEFVQSLSDPGSSS
;
A
#
# COMPACT_ATOMS: atom_id res chain seq x y z
N MET A 1 -37.23 -13.18 3.13
CA MET A 1 -36.52 -14.14 2.26
C MET A 1 -37.31 -14.28 0.97
N ALA A 2 -37.03 -13.44 -0.03
CA ALA A 2 -37.63 -13.55 -1.36
C ALA A 2 -36.49 -13.84 -2.36
N PHE A 3 -36.56 -15.01 -2.98
CA PHE A 3 -35.71 -15.49 -4.09
C PHE A 3 -34.20 -15.24 -3.98
N ALA A 4 -33.54 -15.94 -3.05
CA ALA A 4 -32.29 -16.58 -3.45
C ALA A 4 -32.69 -17.90 -4.13
N PRO A 5 -32.24 -18.25 -5.35
CA PRO A 5 -32.26 -19.66 -5.76
C PRO A 5 -31.63 -20.43 -4.60
N SER A 6 -32.27 -21.53 -4.15
CA SER A 6 -31.76 -22.26 -2.99
C SER A 6 -30.30 -22.57 -3.25
N LEU A 7 -29.39 -21.95 -2.50
CA LEU A 7 -27.95 -22.05 -2.73
C LEU A 7 -27.61 -23.52 -2.94
N PRO A 8 -26.73 -23.88 -3.90
CA PRO A 8 -26.37 -25.27 -4.12
C PRO A 8 -26.02 -25.95 -2.78
N GLU A 9 -26.40 -27.22 -2.60
CA GLU A 9 -26.23 -27.92 -1.33
C GLU A 9 -24.78 -27.81 -0.77
N PRO A 10 -23.72 -27.96 -1.59
CA PRO A 10 -22.35 -27.76 -1.09
C PRO A 10 -22.12 -26.36 -0.53
N VAL A 11 -22.64 -25.32 -1.18
CA VAL A 11 -22.52 -23.91 -0.72
C VAL A 11 -23.24 -23.70 0.61
N ARG A 12 -24.45 -24.26 0.78
CA ARG A 12 -25.18 -24.18 2.05
C ARG A 12 -24.41 -24.85 3.19
N ARG A 13 -23.84 -26.03 2.93
CA ARG A 13 -23.04 -26.78 3.90
C ARG A 13 -21.78 -25.99 4.29
N ALA A 14 -21.08 -25.39 3.33
CA ALA A 14 -19.95 -24.51 3.61
C ALA A 14 -20.34 -23.29 4.45
N CYS A 15 -21.49 -22.66 4.16
CA CYS A 15 -21.95 -21.49 4.90
C CYS A 15 -22.22 -21.75 6.39
N SER A 16 -22.54 -22.99 6.79
CA SER A 16 -22.69 -23.36 8.20
C SER A 16 -21.42 -23.18 9.04
N VAL A 17 -20.26 -23.01 8.38
CA VAL A 17 -18.96 -22.76 9.01
C VAL A 17 -18.46 -21.35 8.72
N PHE A 18 -18.60 -20.88 7.47
CA PHE A 18 -17.93 -19.66 7.02
C PHE A 18 -18.84 -18.41 6.95
N CYS A 19 -20.17 -18.57 6.96
CA CYS A 19 -21.11 -17.46 6.81
C CYS A 19 -21.81 -17.12 8.14
N GLU A 20 -22.13 -18.14 8.95
CA GLU A 20 -22.91 -18.01 10.17
C GLU A 20 -22.58 -19.11 11.19
N GLY A 21 -23.13 -18.98 12.40
CA GLY A 21 -23.04 -20.00 13.45
C GLY A 21 -22.07 -19.69 14.58
N GLU A 22 -22.16 -20.51 15.64
CA GLU A 22 -21.39 -20.35 16.88
C GLU A 22 -19.87 -20.48 16.65
N LEU A 23 -19.46 -21.37 15.73
CA LEU A 23 -18.05 -21.57 15.41
C LEU A 23 -17.42 -20.28 14.85
N LEU A 24 -18.06 -19.65 13.86
CA LEU A 24 -17.59 -18.40 13.28
C LEU A 24 -17.52 -17.29 14.34
N ASP A 25 -18.61 -17.08 15.09
CA ASP A 25 -18.68 -16.04 16.13
C ASP A 25 -17.59 -16.22 17.18
N THR A 26 -17.42 -17.45 17.69
CA THR A 26 -16.42 -17.77 18.72
C THR A 26 -15.00 -17.50 18.23
N ILE A 27 -14.64 -18.01 17.05
CA ILE A 27 -13.28 -17.86 16.51
C ILE A 27 -12.96 -16.39 16.22
N GLN A 28 -13.91 -15.65 15.65
CA GLN A 28 -13.68 -14.24 15.31
C GLN A 28 -13.60 -13.35 16.56
N ARG A 29 -14.49 -13.55 17.55
CA ARG A 29 -14.43 -12.81 18.82
C ARG A 29 -13.17 -13.12 19.63
N ALA A 30 -12.66 -14.35 19.55
CA ALA A 30 -11.42 -14.74 20.20
C ALA A 30 -10.18 -14.07 19.59
N ARG A 31 -10.30 -13.39 18.43
CA ARG A 31 -9.20 -12.70 17.71
C ARG A 31 -7.96 -13.57 17.58
N LEU A 32 -8.15 -14.84 17.18
CA LEU A 32 -7.05 -15.80 16.99
C LEU A 32 -6.07 -15.36 15.89
N PHE A 33 -6.54 -14.54 14.96
CA PHE A 33 -5.78 -13.96 13.88
C PHE A 33 -5.89 -12.43 13.94
N GLU A 34 -4.87 -11.74 13.46
CA GLU A 34 -4.82 -10.26 13.40
C GLU A 34 -5.85 -9.69 12.42
N ASP A 35 -6.22 -10.47 11.40
CA ASP A 35 -7.17 -10.13 10.34
C ASP A 35 -8.33 -11.15 10.33
N SER A 36 -9.56 -10.67 10.51
CA SER A 36 -10.81 -11.47 10.48
C SER A 36 -10.95 -12.32 9.21
N LYS A 37 -10.43 -11.84 8.06
CA LYS A 37 -10.46 -12.58 6.78
C LYS A 37 -9.63 -13.86 6.82
N THR A 38 -8.63 -13.93 7.69
CA THR A 38 -7.69 -15.07 7.75
C THR A 38 -8.42 -16.38 8.03
N PHE A 39 -9.41 -16.41 8.94
CA PHE A 39 -10.10 -17.64 9.31
C PHE A 39 -11.06 -18.12 8.22
N VAL A 40 -11.84 -17.20 7.66
CA VAL A 40 -12.86 -17.52 6.64
C VAL A 40 -12.25 -17.93 5.30
N ASP A 41 -10.96 -17.66 5.08
CA ASP A 41 -10.18 -18.11 3.92
C ASP A 41 -9.51 -19.48 4.11
N ARG A 42 -9.69 -20.16 5.27
CA ARG A 42 -9.05 -21.46 5.52
C ARG A 42 -9.94 -22.60 5.04
N PRO A 43 -9.49 -23.43 4.08
CA PRO A 43 -10.23 -24.63 3.70
C PRO A 43 -10.40 -25.60 4.87
N LEU A 44 -11.50 -26.35 4.90
CA LEU A 44 -11.70 -27.46 5.83
C LEU A 44 -10.96 -28.71 5.34
N ARG A 45 -10.32 -29.42 6.27
CA ARG A 45 -9.71 -30.75 6.03
C ARG A 45 -10.75 -31.87 6.00
N VAL A 46 -11.88 -31.65 6.66
CA VAL A 46 -12.97 -32.62 6.89
C VAL A 46 -14.30 -32.08 6.36
N GLU A 47 -15.36 -32.86 6.43
CA GLU A 47 -16.71 -32.36 6.14
C GLU A 47 -17.16 -31.33 7.19
N PRO A 48 -17.95 -30.30 6.80
CA PRO A 48 -18.41 -29.25 7.72
C PRO A 48 -19.06 -29.79 9.01
N GLU A 49 -19.88 -30.83 8.90
CA GLU A 49 -20.59 -31.42 10.03
C GLU A 49 -19.63 -32.07 11.04
N GLU A 50 -18.53 -32.65 10.57
CA GLU A 50 -17.51 -33.23 11.42
C GLU A 50 -16.76 -32.15 12.20
N ALA A 51 -16.37 -31.06 11.54
CA ALA A 51 -15.71 -29.92 12.19
C ALA A 51 -16.65 -29.26 13.22
N LEU A 52 -17.93 -29.07 12.88
CA LEU A 52 -18.93 -28.51 13.78
C LEU A 52 -19.19 -29.41 14.99
N GLU A 53 -19.25 -30.73 14.80
CA GLU A 53 -19.44 -31.68 15.90
C GLU A 53 -18.21 -31.75 16.81
N ALA A 54 -17.00 -31.67 16.25
CA ALA A 54 -15.78 -31.54 17.03
C ALA A 54 -15.74 -30.22 17.82
N PHE A 55 -16.17 -29.11 17.21
CA PHE A 55 -16.25 -27.82 17.88
C PHE A 55 -17.22 -27.82 19.08
N LYS A 56 -18.38 -28.47 18.95
CA LYS A 56 -19.35 -28.62 20.06
C LYS A 56 -18.75 -29.37 21.26
N LYS A 57 -17.82 -30.29 21.03
CA LYS A 57 -17.16 -31.10 22.05
C LYS A 57 -15.99 -30.39 22.73
N LEU A 58 -15.63 -29.17 22.32
CA LEU A 58 -14.58 -28.40 22.98
C LEU A 58 -15.03 -28.04 24.42
N PRO A 59 -14.23 -28.40 25.44
CA PRO A 59 -14.63 -28.24 26.85
C PRO A 59 -14.66 -26.77 27.29
N ASP A 60 -13.76 -25.94 26.78
CA ASP A 60 -13.74 -24.49 27.01
C ASP A 60 -13.55 -23.73 25.70
N LYS A 61 -14.59 -23.02 25.28
CA LYS A 61 -14.61 -22.20 24.06
C LYS A 61 -14.02 -20.81 24.29
N ASN A 62 -13.62 -20.46 25.50
CA ASN A 62 -12.86 -19.23 25.80
C ASN A 62 -11.35 -19.47 25.83
N ASP A 63 -10.90 -20.73 25.86
CA ASP A 63 -9.48 -21.05 25.80
C ASP A 63 -8.94 -20.88 24.37
N THR A 64 -8.28 -19.74 24.14
CA THR A 64 -7.63 -19.42 22.86
C THR A 64 -6.62 -20.47 22.39
N LYS A 65 -5.98 -21.21 23.29
CA LYS A 65 -5.05 -22.29 22.93
C LYS A 65 -5.82 -23.50 22.39
N ALA A 66 -6.91 -23.89 23.05
CA ALA A 66 -7.78 -24.96 22.59
C ALA A 66 -8.42 -24.62 21.23
N LEU A 67 -8.91 -23.39 21.07
CA LEU A 67 -9.46 -22.92 19.78
C LEU A 67 -8.40 -22.93 18.67
N ARG A 68 -7.16 -22.50 18.95
CA ARG A 68 -6.08 -22.55 17.96
C ARG A 68 -5.75 -23.98 17.55
N ALA A 69 -5.64 -24.90 18.51
CA ALA A 69 -5.40 -26.31 18.25
C ALA A 69 -6.54 -26.93 17.42
N PHE A 70 -7.80 -26.55 17.71
CA PHE A 70 -8.96 -26.94 16.90
C PHE A 70 -8.82 -26.46 15.45
N VAL A 71 -8.53 -25.18 15.23
CA VAL A 71 -8.37 -24.64 13.86
C VAL A 71 -7.23 -25.32 13.11
N GLU A 72 -6.09 -25.55 13.77
CA GLU A 72 -4.94 -26.22 13.14
C GLU A 72 -5.21 -27.70 12.80
N THR A 73 -6.10 -28.35 13.54
CA THR A 73 -6.50 -29.75 13.33
C THR A 73 -7.49 -29.90 12.17
N TYR A 74 -8.50 -29.03 12.10
CA TYR A 74 -9.62 -29.20 11.16
C TYR A 74 -9.56 -28.31 9.91
N PHE A 75 -8.67 -27.32 9.89
CA PHE A 75 -8.53 -26.39 8.76
C PHE A 75 -7.11 -26.44 8.17
N GLU A 76 -7.03 -26.17 6.87
CA GLU A 76 -5.77 -25.93 6.17
C GLU A 76 -5.29 -24.48 6.38
N ALA A 77 -4.15 -24.13 5.80
CA ALA A 77 -3.72 -22.74 5.71
C ALA A 77 -4.53 -22.01 4.63
N GLU A 78 -4.73 -20.71 4.83
CA GLU A 78 -5.30 -19.81 3.85
C GLU A 78 -4.50 -19.84 2.53
N GLY A 79 -5.19 -19.81 1.39
CA GLY A 79 -4.57 -19.84 0.05
C GLY A 79 -4.17 -21.23 -0.47
N GLN A 80 -4.41 -22.31 0.28
CA GLN A 80 -4.19 -23.69 -0.23
C GLN A 80 -5.15 -24.10 -1.35
N GLU A 81 -6.20 -23.32 -1.59
CA GLU A 81 -7.13 -23.49 -2.72
C GLU A 81 -6.55 -23.06 -4.07
N LEU A 82 -5.43 -22.34 -4.08
CA LEU A 82 -4.80 -21.80 -5.29
C LEU A 82 -3.45 -22.47 -5.58
N GLU A 83 -3.11 -22.50 -6.85
CA GLU A 83 -1.79 -22.86 -7.36
C GLU A 83 -1.25 -21.76 -8.31
N PRO A 84 0.08 -21.54 -8.35
CA PRO A 84 0.69 -20.67 -9.34
C PRO A 84 0.32 -21.11 -10.76
N PHE A 85 0.01 -20.16 -11.64
CA PHE A 85 -0.35 -20.44 -13.01
C PHE A 85 0.39 -19.49 -13.95
N ALA A 86 1.20 -20.04 -14.84
CA ALA A 86 1.83 -19.28 -15.92
C ALA A 86 0.89 -19.27 -17.14
N PRO A 87 0.33 -18.11 -17.53
CA PRO A 87 -0.62 -18.05 -18.64
C PRO A 87 0.04 -18.43 -19.98
N PRO A 88 -0.58 -19.30 -20.80
CA PRO A 88 0.01 -19.75 -22.06
C PRO A 88 0.22 -18.64 -23.10
N ASP A 89 -0.62 -17.60 -23.05
CA ASP A 89 -0.59 -16.43 -23.93
C ASP A 89 0.30 -15.29 -23.39
N HIS A 90 1.03 -15.50 -22.29
CA HIS A 90 2.03 -14.56 -21.80
C HIS A 90 3.29 -14.59 -22.68
N ALA A 91 3.38 -13.66 -23.63
CA ALA A 91 4.58 -13.46 -24.42
C ALA A 91 5.59 -12.56 -23.68
N PRO A 92 6.90 -12.85 -23.64
CA PRO A 92 7.87 -12.01 -22.92
C PRO A 92 7.92 -10.54 -23.38
N ASN A 93 7.68 -10.32 -24.69
CA ASN A 93 7.75 -9.01 -25.33
C ASN A 93 6.48 -8.78 -26.17
N PRO A 94 5.36 -8.39 -25.56
CA PRO A 94 4.11 -8.18 -26.28
C PRO A 94 4.24 -7.00 -27.26
N ALA A 95 3.70 -7.18 -28.47
CA ALA A 95 3.94 -6.28 -29.61
C ALA A 95 3.45 -4.85 -29.36
N GLN A 96 2.41 -4.67 -28.56
CA GLN A 96 1.85 -3.38 -28.18
C GLN A 96 2.84 -2.57 -27.33
N LEU A 97 3.63 -3.24 -26.48
CA LEU A 97 4.51 -2.57 -25.51
C LEU A 97 5.87 -2.25 -26.06
N VAL A 98 6.38 -3.11 -26.94
CA VAL A 98 7.63 -2.86 -27.64
C VAL A 98 7.53 -1.61 -28.53
N LYS A 99 6.32 -1.26 -28.98
CA LYS A 99 6.04 -0.06 -29.79
C LYS A 99 6.05 1.24 -28.98
N LEU A 100 6.14 1.19 -27.65
CA LEU A 100 6.26 2.40 -26.84
C LEU A 100 7.56 3.14 -27.22
N PRO A 101 7.47 4.44 -27.56
CA PRO A 101 8.60 5.20 -28.11
C PRO A 101 9.61 5.61 -27.04
N ASP A 102 9.15 5.79 -25.80
CA ASP A 102 10.00 6.15 -24.66
C ASP A 102 10.58 4.89 -24.00
N GLU A 103 11.91 4.86 -23.83
CA GLU A 103 12.63 3.70 -23.30
C GLU A 103 12.27 3.41 -21.84
N ALA A 104 12.22 4.45 -20.99
CA ALA A 104 12.00 4.28 -19.56
C ALA A 104 10.59 3.75 -19.29
N LEU A 105 9.59 4.31 -19.97
CA LEU A 105 8.22 3.84 -19.95
C LEU A 105 8.07 2.44 -20.52
N ARG A 106 8.78 2.12 -21.60
CA ARG A 106 8.78 0.78 -22.18
C ARG A 106 9.35 -0.24 -21.20
N GLN A 107 10.48 0.05 -20.54
CA GLN A 107 11.07 -0.84 -19.55
C GLN A 107 10.16 -1.01 -18.33
N TRP A 108 9.55 0.07 -17.84
CA TRP A 108 8.58 0.01 -16.76
C TRP A 108 7.35 -0.85 -17.14
N ALA A 109 6.79 -0.62 -18.33
CA ALA A 109 5.66 -1.38 -18.85
C ALA A 109 5.98 -2.87 -19.04
N LEU A 110 7.18 -3.21 -19.52
CA LEU A 110 7.66 -4.59 -19.61
C LEU A 110 7.86 -5.22 -18.24
N GLY A 111 8.34 -4.44 -17.25
CA GLY A 111 8.44 -4.87 -15.85
C GLY A 111 7.08 -5.22 -15.27
N LEU A 112 6.08 -4.36 -15.46
CA LEU A 112 4.70 -4.62 -15.04
C LEU A 112 4.10 -5.83 -15.75
N HIS A 113 4.37 -5.99 -17.05
CA HIS A 113 3.92 -7.16 -17.82
C HIS A 113 4.48 -8.47 -17.27
N GLN A 114 5.73 -8.51 -16.78
CA GLN A 114 6.27 -9.73 -16.17
C GLN A 114 5.52 -10.14 -14.90
N LEU A 115 4.97 -9.17 -14.15
CA LEU A 115 4.23 -9.46 -12.93
C LEU A 115 3.02 -10.36 -13.21
N TRP A 116 2.39 -10.33 -14.39
CA TRP A 116 1.24 -11.19 -14.68
C TRP A 116 1.47 -12.67 -14.36
N LYS A 117 2.70 -13.19 -14.57
CA LYS A 117 3.07 -14.57 -14.21
C LYS A 117 2.97 -14.85 -12.72
N ASP A 118 3.31 -13.86 -11.90
CA ASP A 118 3.31 -13.95 -10.45
C ASP A 118 1.92 -13.75 -9.85
N LEU A 119 0.94 -13.30 -10.62
CA LEU A 119 -0.39 -12.90 -10.11
C LEU A 119 -1.51 -13.79 -10.62
N CYS A 120 -1.28 -14.43 -11.78
CA CYS A 120 -2.19 -15.44 -12.27
C CYS A 120 -2.16 -16.67 -11.36
N ARG A 121 -3.35 -17.09 -10.95
CA ARG A 121 -3.58 -18.25 -10.09
C ARG A 121 -4.64 -19.12 -10.72
N LYS A 122 -4.50 -20.41 -10.56
CA LYS A 122 -5.52 -21.39 -10.89
C LYS A 122 -6.06 -21.98 -9.60
N GLN A 123 -7.36 -22.25 -9.54
CA GLN A 123 -7.92 -23.01 -8.43
C GLN A 123 -7.56 -24.49 -8.57
N ARG A 124 -7.24 -25.13 -7.45
CA ARG A 124 -7.03 -26.57 -7.42
C ARG A 124 -8.35 -27.29 -7.72
N PRO A 125 -8.35 -28.42 -8.45
CA PRO A 125 -9.58 -29.19 -8.74
C PRO A 125 -10.39 -29.55 -7.49
N ALA A 126 -9.71 -29.77 -6.35
CA ALA A 126 -10.32 -30.07 -5.06
C ALA A 126 -11.36 -29.04 -4.60
N VAL A 127 -11.24 -27.76 -5.01
CA VAL A 127 -12.22 -26.72 -4.68
C VAL A 127 -13.58 -27.03 -5.32
N ALA A 128 -13.58 -27.48 -6.57
CA ALA A 128 -14.81 -27.88 -7.26
C ALA A 128 -15.32 -29.24 -6.75
N ASP A 129 -14.42 -30.20 -6.57
CA ASP A 129 -14.77 -31.57 -6.15
C ASP A 129 -15.33 -31.65 -4.72
N ALA A 130 -14.91 -30.72 -3.84
CA ALA A 130 -15.31 -30.69 -2.43
C ALA A 130 -15.76 -29.29 -1.99
N ALA A 131 -16.55 -28.59 -2.82
CA ALA A 131 -16.96 -27.20 -2.59
C ALA A 131 -17.54 -26.91 -1.18
N GLN A 132 -18.16 -27.90 -0.52
CA GLN A 132 -18.65 -27.77 0.85
C GLN A 132 -17.54 -27.49 1.89
N ARG A 133 -16.28 -27.76 1.56
CA ARG A 133 -15.12 -27.57 2.43
C ARG A 133 -14.42 -26.23 2.22
N HIS A 134 -14.87 -25.44 1.25
CA HIS A 134 -14.19 -24.21 0.85
C HIS A 134 -15.13 -23.01 0.98
N SER A 135 -14.56 -21.87 1.36
CA SER A 135 -15.24 -20.58 1.18
C SER A 135 -15.07 -20.04 -0.24
N ALA A 136 -14.05 -20.48 -1.00
CA ALA A 136 -13.87 -20.11 -2.41
C ALA A 136 -14.98 -20.67 -3.29
N LEU A 137 -15.50 -19.82 -4.17
CA LEU A 137 -16.42 -20.25 -5.22
C LEU A 137 -15.64 -20.93 -6.35
N PRO A 138 -16.09 -22.09 -6.86
CA PRO A 138 -15.40 -22.78 -7.95
C PRO A 138 -15.28 -21.92 -9.22
N GLN A 139 -14.09 -21.94 -9.84
CA GLN A 139 -13.77 -21.26 -11.09
C GLN A 139 -13.22 -22.26 -12.11
N ARG A 140 -13.62 -22.12 -13.37
CA ARG A 140 -13.17 -22.99 -14.47
C ARG A 140 -11.83 -22.55 -15.04
N PHE A 141 -11.63 -21.24 -15.15
CA PHE A 141 -10.44 -20.65 -15.74
C PHE A 141 -9.52 -20.06 -14.66
N ALA A 142 -8.25 -19.85 -15.02
CA ALA A 142 -7.35 -19.11 -14.16
C ALA A 142 -7.83 -17.67 -13.97
N SER A 143 -7.53 -17.12 -12.80
CA SER A 143 -7.86 -15.75 -12.42
C SER A 143 -6.61 -14.98 -12.05
N VAL A 144 -6.66 -13.66 -12.16
CA VAL A 144 -5.65 -12.78 -11.56
C VAL A 144 -6.15 -12.41 -10.17
N VAL A 145 -5.32 -12.64 -9.14
CA VAL A 145 -5.65 -12.23 -7.77
C VAL A 145 -4.93 -10.93 -7.42
N PRO A 146 -5.57 -9.99 -6.69
CA PRO A 146 -4.98 -8.72 -6.24
C PRO A 146 -3.81 -8.86 -5.23
N GLY A 147 -3.47 -10.09 -4.82
CA GLY A 147 -2.28 -10.44 -4.03
C GLY A 147 -2.34 -9.98 -2.57
N GLY A 148 -1.41 -10.48 -1.75
CA GLY A 148 -1.45 -10.25 -0.29
C GLY A 148 -2.65 -10.96 0.36
N ARG A 149 -3.53 -10.20 1.04
CA ARG A 149 -4.76 -10.75 1.67
C ARG A 149 -5.85 -11.10 0.65
N PHE A 150 -5.83 -10.50 -0.54
CA PHE A 150 -6.83 -10.69 -1.59
C PHE A 150 -6.47 -11.89 -2.46
N ARG A 151 -7.11 -13.03 -2.17
CA ARG A 151 -6.83 -14.33 -2.81
C ARG A 151 -8.01 -14.79 -3.68
N GLU A 152 -8.83 -13.86 -4.09
CA GLU A 152 -10.01 -14.12 -4.90
C GLU A 152 -10.14 -13.03 -5.97
N THR A 153 -10.92 -13.33 -7.00
CA THR A 153 -11.36 -12.33 -7.97
C THR A 153 -12.32 -11.36 -7.29
N TYR A 154 -12.10 -10.06 -7.43
CA TYR A 154 -13.05 -9.00 -7.05
C TYR A 154 -13.70 -8.42 -8.29
N TYR A 155 -14.99 -8.13 -8.23
CA TYR A 155 -15.79 -7.90 -9.44
C TYR A 155 -15.36 -6.65 -10.21
N TRP A 156 -15.46 -5.46 -9.62
CA TRP A 156 -15.20 -4.24 -10.40
C TRP A 156 -13.71 -4.04 -10.72
N ASP A 157 -12.80 -4.51 -9.87
CA ASP A 157 -11.34 -4.51 -10.11
C ASP A 157 -10.99 -5.30 -11.39
N THR A 158 -11.73 -6.40 -11.61
CA THR A 158 -11.51 -7.29 -12.75
C THR A 158 -11.67 -6.57 -14.09
N TYR A 159 -12.48 -5.51 -14.17
CA TYR A 159 -12.63 -4.78 -15.43
C TYR A 159 -11.31 -4.17 -15.89
N TRP A 160 -10.62 -3.55 -14.96
CA TRP A 160 -9.34 -2.92 -15.22
C TRP A 160 -8.26 -3.98 -15.45
N ILE A 161 -8.28 -5.10 -14.71
CA ILE A 161 -7.39 -6.24 -14.97
C ILE A 161 -7.57 -6.78 -16.38
N VAL A 162 -8.81 -7.02 -16.83
CA VAL A 162 -9.14 -7.53 -18.16
C VAL A 162 -8.57 -6.63 -19.24
N ARG A 163 -8.70 -5.31 -19.09
CA ARG A 163 -8.11 -4.35 -20.03
C ARG A 163 -6.59 -4.39 -20.06
N GLY A 164 -5.96 -4.61 -18.91
CA GLY A 164 -4.50 -4.73 -18.80
C GLY A 164 -3.99 -5.98 -19.50
N LEU A 165 -4.68 -7.11 -19.30
CA LEU A 165 -4.40 -8.37 -19.98
C LEU A 165 -4.52 -8.22 -21.51
N LEU A 166 -5.59 -7.59 -22.01
CA LEU A 166 -5.78 -7.33 -23.44
C LEU A 166 -4.68 -6.44 -24.02
N LEU A 167 -4.26 -5.38 -23.30
CA LEU A 167 -3.15 -4.52 -23.72
C LEU A 167 -1.80 -5.27 -23.72
N SER A 168 -1.62 -6.23 -22.80
CA SER A 168 -0.51 -7.19 -22.76
C SER A 168 -0.59 -8.30 -23.82
N GLY A 169 -1.63 -8.32 -24.66
CA GLY A 169 -1.84 -9.35 -25.68
C GLY A 169 -2.30 -10.70 -25.13
N MET A 170 -2.69 -10.77 -23.85
CA MET A 170 -3.14 -11.97 -23.15
C MET A 170 -4.65 -12.16 -23.30
N ASN A 171 -5.09 -12.32 -24.54
CA ASN A 171 -6.50 -12.31 -24.92
C ASN A 171 -7.28 -13.52 -24.38
N ASP A 172 -6.66 -14.71 -24.37
CA ASP A 172 -7.31 -15.94 -23.93
C ASP A 172 -7.47 -15.92 -22.40
N THR A 173 -6.44 -15.44 -21.70
CA THR A 173 -6.50 -15.22 -20.25
C THR A 173 -7.58 -14.20 -19.89
N ALA A 174 -7.66 -13.07 -20.61
CA ALA A 174 -8.71 -12.07 -20.41
C ALA A 174 -10.12 -12.66 -20.60
N LYS A 175 -10.35 -13.42 -21.69
CA LYS A 175 -11.64 -14.09 -21.94
C LYS A 175 -11.97 -15.11 -20.84
N GLY A 176 -10.99 -15.89 -20.39
CA GLY A 176 -11.18 -16.86 -19.29
C GLY A 176 -11.59 -16.22 -17.97
N VAL A 177 -10.98 -15.08 -17.62
CA VAL A 177 -11.36 -14.31 -16.43
C VAL A 177 -12.82 -13.82 -16.52
N VAL A 178 -13.23 -13.32 -17.69
CA VAL A 178 -14.64 -12.89 -17.92
C VAL A 178 -15.61 -14.08 -17.86
N GLU A 179 -15.23 -15.25 -18.39
CA GLU A 179 -16.04 -16.46 -18.30
C GLU A 179 -16.29 -16.91 -16.85
N ASN A 180 -15.31 -16.77 -15.96
CA ASN A 180 -15.51 -17.05 -14.54
C ASN A 180 -16.61 -16.16 -13.92
N LEU A 181 -16.69 -14.88 -14.30
CA LEU A 181 -17.73 -13.97 -13.82
C LEU A 181 -19.10 -14.27 -14.46
N LEU A 182 -19.12 -14.60 -15.75
CA LEU A 182 -20.34 -15.07 -16.43
C LEU A 182 -20.89 -16.35 -15.77
N ASP A 183 -20.01 -17.24 -15.31
CA ASP A 183 -20.44 -18.42 -14.55
C ASP A 183 -21.11 -18.06 -13.24
N TYR A 184 -20.63 -17.05 -12.52
CA TYR A 184 -21.32 -16.58 -11.32
C TYR A 184 -22.72 -16.09 -11.63
N VAL A 185 -22.91 -15.33 -12.70
CA VAL A 185 -24.25 -14.91 -13.12
C VAL A 185 -25.13 -16.10 -13.49
N ARG A 186 -24.59 -17.10 -14.21
CA ARG A 186 -25.33 -18.33 -14.56
C ARG A 186 -25.79 -19.10 -13.32
N HIS A 187 -25.00 -19.12 -12.25
CA HIS A 187 -25.29 -19.90 -11.04
C HIS A 187 -26.10 -19.14 -9.99
N PHE A 188 -25.86 -17.83 -9.85
CA PHE A 188 -26.37 -17.01 -8.74
C PHE A 188 -27.28 -15.87 -9.20
N GLY A 189 -27.32 -15.58 -10.51
CA GLY A 189 -28.08 -14.48 -11.11
C GLY A 189 -27.36 -13.13 -11.11
N PHE A 190 -26.18 -13.04 -10.48
CA PHE A 190 -25.37 -11.83 -10.41
C PHE A 190 -23.90 -12.19 -10.15
N VAL A 191 -23.00 -11.22 -10.32
CA VAL A 191 -21.59 -11.38 -9.91
C VAL A 191 -21.46 -10.96 -8.44
N PRO A 192 -21.04 -11.85 -7.52
CA PRO A 192 -20.78 -11.49 -6.13
C PRO A 192 -19.58 -10.54 -6.01
N ASN A 193 -19.49 -9.79 -4.92
CA ASN A 193 -18.39 -8.87 -4.62
C ASN A 193 -17.01 -9.47 -4.94
N GLY A 194 -16.80 -10.72 -4.50
CA GLY A 194 -15.68 -11.53 -4.94
C GLY A 194 -15.99 -13.02 -4.98
N GLY A 195 -15.01 -13.83 -5.37
CA GLY A 195 -15.13 -15.28 -5.55
C GLY A 195 -15.24 -16.11 -4.25
N ARG A 196 -16.05 -15.68 -3.28
CA ARG A 196 -16.24 -16.34 -1.97
C ARG A 196 -17.72 -16.45 -1.60
N ILE A 197 -18.08 -17.50 -0.88
CA ILE A 197 -19.49 -17.76 -0.48
C ILE A 197 -20.06 -16.69 0.45
N TYR A 198 -19.23 -16.06 1.29
CA TYR A 198 -19.66 -14.98 2.19
C TYR A 198 -19.86 -13.62 1.46
N TYR A 199 -19.62 -13.58 0.15
CA TYR A 199 -19.99 -12.48 -0.73
C TYR A 199 -21.32 -12.72 -1.47
N LEU A 200 -21.97 -13.88 -1.32
CA LEU A 200 -23.23 -14.19 -2.03
C LEU A 200 -24.45 -13.38 -1.55
N ASP A 201 -24.27 -12.45 -0.62
CA ASP A 201 -25.31 -11.53 -0.16
C ASP A 201 -25.18 -10.09 -0.71
N ARG A 202 -24.15 -9.84 -1.53
CA ARG A 202 -23.87 -8.53 -2.15
C ARG A 202 -23.06 -8.64 -3.43
N SER A 203 -23.28 -7.71 -4.35
CA SER A 203 -22.51 -7.57 -5.58
C SER A 203 -21.35 -6.59 -5.41
N GLN A 204 -20.98 -5.91 -6.49
CA GLN A 204 -20.09 -4.77 -6.59
C GLN A 204 -20.51 -3.92 -7.82
N PRO A 205 -19.89 -2.75 -8.10
CA PRO A 205 -20.24 -1.97 -9.28
C PRO A 205 -20.24 -2.80 -10.58
N PRO A 206 -21.36 -2.86 -11.34
CA PRO A 206 -21.56 -3.88 -12.36
C PRO A 206 -20.83 -3.59 -13.68
N MET A 207 -19.60 -4.10 -13.78
CA MET A 207 -18.70 -3.82 -14.92
C MET A 207 -18.66 -4.95 -15.97
N LEU A 208 -19.41 -6.04 -15.82
CA LEU A 208 -19.30 -7.24 -16.68
C LEU A 208 -19.61 -6.95 -18.16
N ALA A 209 -20.61 -6.12 -18.46
CA ALA A 209 -20.93 -5.75 -19.84
C ALA A 209 -19.81 -4.95 -20.52
N GLU A 210 -19.06 -4.14 -19.77
CA GLU A 210 -17.87 -3.43 -20.29
C GLU A 210 -16.69 -4.40 -20.51
N MET A 211 -16.54 -5.42 -19.66
CA MET A 211 -15.54 -6.48 -19.87
C MET A 211 -15.85 -7.31 -21.12
N VAL A 212 -17.12 -7.69 -21.31
CA VAL A 212 -17.58 -8.40 -22.52
C VAL A 212 -17.34 -7.55 -23.76
N GLN A 213 -17.63 -6.24 -23.71
CA GLN A 213 -17.30 -5.31 -24.81
C GLN A 213 -15.81 -5.33 -25.13
N ALA A 214 -14.93 -5.21 -24.13
CA ALA A 214 -13.48 -5.16 -24.34
C ALA A 214 -12.93 -6.47 -24.96
N VAL A 215 -13.41 -7.63 -24.51
CA VAL A 215 -13.04 -8.93 -25.09
C VAL A 215 -13.63 -9.10 -26.49
N PHE A 216 -14.86 -8.63 -26.72
CA PHE A 216 -15.52 -8.71 -28.02
C PHE A 216 -14.82 -7.86 -29.09
N GLU A 217 -14.33 -6.67 -28.74
CA GLU A 217 -13.57 -5.79 -29.67
C GLU A 217 -12.31 -6.46 -30.24
N VAL A 218 -11.69 -7.35 -29.46
CA VAL A 218 -10.48 -8.08 -29.87
C VAL A 218 -10.80 -9.40 -30.55
N SER A 219 -11.80 -10.13 -30.05
CA SER A 219 -12.15 -11.47 -30.56
C SER A 219 -13.06 -11.47 -31.78
N ALA A 220 -13.94 -10.47 -31.90
CA ALA A 220 -15.02 -10.41 -32.90
C ALA A 220 -15.85 -11.70 -32.99
N ASP A 221 -16.05 -12.38 -31.84
CA ASP A 221 -16.72 -13.68 -31.75
C ASP A 221 -18.24 -13.51 -31.53
N ASP A 222 -18.98 -13.43 -32.63
CA ASP A 222 -20.45 -13.31 -32.62
C ASP A 222 -21.16 -14.51 -31.99
N THR A 223 -20.53 -15.69 -32.00
CA THR A 223 -21.11 -16.91 -31.40
C THR A 223 -21.09 -16.78 -29.89
N TRP A 224 -19.92 -16.44 -29.35
CA TRP A 224 -19.75 -16.14 -27.93
C TRP A 224 -20.65 -14.99 -27.49
N LEU A 225 -20.71 -13.89 -28.26
CA LEU A 225 -21.58 -12.74 -27.90
C LEU A 225 -23.06 -13.14 -27.78
N ARG A 226 -23.54 -14.02 -28.69
CA ARG A 226 -24.92 -14.53 -28.66
C ARG A 226 -25.20 -15.39 -27.42
N GLU A 227 -24.21 -16.13 -26.94
CA GLU A 227 -24.32 -16.95 -25.73
C GLU A 227 -24.28 -16.13 -24.44
N VAL A 228 -23.47 -15.06 -24.40
CA VAL A 228 -23.30 -14.24 -23.19
C VAL A 228 -24.36 -13.17 -23.01
N LEU A 229 -24.99 -12.68 -24.10
CA LEU A 229 -25.98 -11.60 -24.02
C LEU A 229 -27.16 -11.92 -23.07
N PRO A 230 -27.78 -13.12 -23.10
CA PRO A 230 -28.80 -13.48 -22.11
C PRO A 230 -28.27 -13.50 -20.66
N VAL A 231 -27.01 -13.90 -20.45
CA VAL A 231 -26.38 -13.93 -19.13
C VAL A 231 -26.22 -12.50 -18.59
N LEU A 232 -25.78 -11.55 -19.41
CA LEU A 232 -25.69 -10.14 -19.01
C LEU A 232 -27.06 -9.54 -18.66
N GLU A 233 -28.12 -9.99 -19.32
CA GLU A 233 -29.48 -9.59 -18.96
C GLU A 233 -29.94 -10.19 -17.64
N ASP A 234 -29.49 -11.39 -17.27
CA ASP A 234 -29.78 -11.96 -15.96
C ASP A 234 -29.20 -11.09 -14.84
N GLU A 235 -27.97 -10.62 -15.00
CA GLU A 235 -27.36 -9.65 -14.09
C GLU A 235 -28.12 -8.30 -14.11
N TYR A 236 -28.51 -7.81 -15.28
CA TYR A 236 -29.34 -6.60 -15.35
C TYR A 236 -30.66 -6.76 -14.58
N ARG A 237 -31.32 -7.92 -14.70
CA ARG A 237 -32.55 -8.23 -13.96
C ARG A 237 -32.32 -8.24 -12.44
N PHE A 238 -31.17 -8.72 -11.97
CA PHE A 238 -30.80 -8.63 -10.55
C PHE A 238 -30.80 -7.18 -10.06
N TRP A 239 -30.14 -6.27 -10.80
CA TRP A 239 -30.11 -4.85 -10.43
C TRP A 239 -31.49 -4.19 -10.53
N MET A 240 -32.33 -4.62 -11.47
CA MET A 240 -33.65 -4.04 -11.72
C MET A 240 -34.78 -4.64 -10.90
N ASP A 241 -34.52 -5.63 -10.05
CA ASP A 241 -35.53 -6.26 -9.21
C ASP A 241 -35.82 -5.41 -7.95
N PRO A 242 -37.01 -4.79 -7.83
CA PRO A 242 -37.35 -4.01 -6.64
C PRO A 242 -37.48 -4.89 -5.38
N ALA A 243 -37.69 -6.19 -5.51
CA ALA A 243 -37.78 -7.10 -4.36
C ALA A 243 -36.42 -7.30 -3.65
N LEU A 244 -35.32 -7.05 -4.35
CA LEU A 244 -33.96 -7.10 -3.80
C LEU A 244 -33.55 -5.76 -3.15
N GLY A 245 -34.30 -4.68 -3.38
CA GLY A 245 -34.07 -3.36 -2.79
C GLY A 245 -33.05 -2.50 -3.50
N HIS A 246 -32.41 -2.98 -4.58
CA HIS A 246 -31.51 -2.17 -5.40
C HIS A 246 -32.26 -1.16 -6.27
N PHE A 247 -33.37 -1.56 -6.89
CA PHE A 247 -34.12 -0.70 -7.80
C PHE A 247 -35.24 0.04 -7.06
N LEU A 248 -35.31 1.36 -7.28
CA LEU A 248 -36.34 2.26 -6.75
C LEU A 248 -37.26 2.72 -7.90
N PRO A 249 -38.38 2.01 -8.17
CA PRO A 249 -39.24 2.28 -9.34
C PRO A 249 -39.79 3.71 -9.38
N GLU A 250 -40.05 4.31 -8.22
CA GLU A 250 -40.55 5.67 -8.07
C GLU A 250 -39.54 6.73 -8.53
N LEU A 251 -38.24 6.44 -8.41
CA LEU A 251 -37.18 7.32 -8.90
C LEU A 251 -36.70 6.93 -10.30
N GLY A 252 -36.85 5.66 -10.67
CA GLY A 252 -36.26 5.08 -11.88
C GLY A 252 -34.74 4.92 -11.77
N LEU A 253 -34.22 4.84 -10.54
CA LEU A 253 -32.78 4.80 -10.22
C LEU A 253 -32.50 3.69 -9.20
N ASN A 254 -31.21 3.43 -8.98
CA ASN A 254 -30.74 2.34 -8.13
C ASN A 254 -29.90 2.82 -6.94
N VAL A 255 -29.89 1.99 -5.89
CA VAL A 255 -29.04 2.06 -4.71
C VAL A 255 -28.26 0.75 -4.54
N PHE A 256 -27.15 0.81 -3.80
CA PHE A 256 -26.52 -0.40 -3.25
C PHE A 256 -27.29 -0.82 -2.00
N SER A 257 -27.61 -2.10 -1.87
CA SER A 257 -28.48 -2.61 -0.81
C SER A 257 -28.26 -4.10 -0.63
N SER A 258 -27.27 -4.47 0.18
CA SER A 258 -26.99 -5.87 0.49
C SER A 258 -28.14 -6.51 1.27
N SER A 259 -28.39 -7.80 1.06
CA SER A 259 -29.41 -8.54 1.80
C SER A 259 -28.98 -8.94 3.23
N GLY A 260 -27.68 -8.89 3.54
CA GLY A 260 -27.12 -9.37 4.82
C GLY A 260 -27.44 -8.46 6.02
N ARG A 261 -27.68 -9.07 7.18
CA ARG A 261 -28.00 -8.39 8.46
C ARG A 261 -27.18 -8.88 9.66
N THR A 262 -26.09 -9.56 9.37
CA THR A 262 -25.12 -10.09 10.35
C THR A 262 -23.75 -9.49 10.06
N PRO A 263 -22.79 -9.51 11.01
CA PRO A 263 -21.43 -9.06 10.75
C PRO A 263 -20.84 -9.73 9.50
N ARG A 264 -20.09 -8.99 8.69
CA ARG A 264 -19.31 -9.52 7.56
C ARG A 264 -18.33 -10.58 8.05
N PRO A 265 -18.35 -11.82 7.54
CA PRO A 265 -17.43 -12.86 8.01
C PRO A 265 -15.95 -12.48 7.86
N GLU A 266 -15.61 -11.69 6.84
CA GLU A 266 -14.25 -11.22 6.58
C GLU A 266 -13.79 -10.01 7.40
N SER A 267 -14.72 -9.31 8.06
CA SER A 267 -14.49 -8.15 8.95
C SER A 267 -15.33 -8.27 10.23
N TYR A 268 -15.43 -9.49 10.77
CA TYR A 268 -16.45 -9.81 11.77
C TYR A 268 -16.28 -9.03 13.07
N ALA A 269 -15.06 -9.01 13.61
CA ALA A 269 -14.77 -8.35 14.88
C ALA A 269 -14.91 -6.82 14.76
N GLU A 270 -14.56 -6.28 13.60
CA GLU A 270 -14.65 -4.86 13.23
C GLU A 270 -16.11 -4.41 13.14
N ASP A 271 -16.95 -5.18 12.43
CA ASP A 271 -18.38 -4.91 12.28
C ASP A 271 -19.09 -4.96 13.64
N VAL A 272 -18.80 -5.97 14.45
CA VAL A 272 -19.38 -6.11 15.80
C VAL A 272 -19.02 -4.90 16.67
N ALA A 273 -17.76 -4.44 16.64
CA ALA A 273 -17.35 -3.27 17.39
C ALA A 273 -18.06 -1.99 16.91
N THR A 274 -18.21 -1.83 15.59
CA THR A 274 -18.92 -0.71 14.99
C THR A 274 -20.40 -0.70 15.35
N ALA A 275 -21.06 -1.86 15.32
CA ALA A 275 -22.45 -1.99 15.71
C ALA A 275 -22.67 -1.79 17.22
N GLU A 276 -21.71 -2.18 18.07
CA GLU A 276 -21.77 -1.90 19.51
C GLU A 276 -21.69 -0.39 19.78
N HIS A 277 -20.77 0.30 19.11
CA HIS A 277 -20.64 1.76 19.17
C HIS A 277 -21.90 2.46 18.65
N ALA A 278 -22.53 1.91 17.60
CA ALA A 278 -23.76 2.44 17.02
C ALA A 278 -24.96 2.50 17.97
N LYS A 279 -24.94 1.71 19.07
CA LYS A 279 -25.97 1.77 20.12
C LYS A 279 -26.03 3.13 20.80
N GLU A 280 -24.91 3.85 20.89
CA GLU A 280 -24.86 5.22 21.43
C GLU A 280 -25.71 6.20 20.60
N PHE A 281 -25.93 5.88 19.33
CA PHE A 281 -26.76 6.65 18.40
C PHE A 281 -28.18 6.09 18.26
N GLY A 282 -28.57 5.12 19.09
CA GLY A 282 -29.89 4.49 19.04
C GLY A 282 -30.15 3.64 17.80
N ARG A 283 -29.09 3.11 17.17
CA ARG A 283 -29.20 2.26 15.98
C ARG A 283 -29.16 0.78 16.35
N GLU A 284 -29.98 0.01 15.65
CA GLU A 284 -30.02 -1.45 15.80
C GLU A 284 -28.82 -2.09 15.08
N ALA A 285 -28.17 -3.07 15.72
CA ALA A 285 -26.98 -3.71 15.17
C ALA A 285 -27.22 -4.32 13.77
N ALA A 286 -28.38 -4.95 13.56
CA ALA A 286 -28.77 -5.55 12.28
C ALA A 286 -28.88 -4.51 11.14
N GLU A 287 -29.27 -3.28 11.46
CA GLU A 287 -29.30 -2.18 10.50
C GLU A 287 -27.88 -1.74 10.16
N VAL A 288 -27.01 -1.58 11.16
CA VAL A 288 -25.61 -1.18 10.97
C VAL A 288 -24.87 -2.22 10.11
N TYR A 289 -25.08 -3.52 10.35
CA TYR A 289 -24.49 -4.58 9.52
C TYR A 289 -24.96 -4.52 8.06
N HIS A 290 -26.25 -4.24 7.83
CA HIS A 290 -26.79 -4.05 6.48
C HIS A 290 -26.13 -2.87 5.77
N GLU A 291 -25.93 -1.75 6.48
CA GLU A 291 -25.30 -0.56 5.91
C GLU A 291 -23.79 -0.73 5.68
N LEU A 292 -23.07 -1.46 6.55
CA LEU A 292 -21.66 -1.82 6.34
C LEU A 292 -21.48 -2.72 5.11
N ARG A 293 -22.36 -3.72 4.94
CA ARG A 293 -22.35 -4.59 3.75
C ARG A 293 -22.72 -3.86 2.47
N SER A 294 -23.70 -2.98 2.53
CA SER A 294 -24.07 -2.11 1.40
C SER A 294 -22.93 -1.14 1.07
N GLY A 295 -22.20 -0.64 2.09
CA GLY A 295 -20.97 0.11 1.94
C GLY A 295 -19.89 -0.66 1.18
N ALA A 296 -19.66 -1.94 1.54
CA ALA A 296 -18.73 -2.82 0.83
C ALA A 296 -19.20 -3.16 -0.60
N GLU A 297 -20.51 -3.28 -0.83
CA GLU A 297 -21.09 -3.46 -2.17
C GLU A 297 -20.81 -2.27 -3.10
N THR A 298 -20.63 -1.06 -2.55
CA THR A 298 -20.28 0.11 -3.37
C THR A 298 -18.87 0.05 -3.97
N GLY A 299 -18.00 -0.82 -3.43
CA GLY A 299 -16.55 -0.80 -3.67
C GLY A 299 -15.81 0.31 -2.91
N TRP A 300 -16.51 1.17 -2.17
CA TRP A 300 -15.97 2.30 -1.40
C TRP A 300 -16.09 2.09 0.12
N ASP A 301 -15.57 0.97 0.64
CA ASP A 301 -15.56 0.63 2.06
C ASP A 301 -14.28 1.12 2.77
N PHE A 302 -14.26 2.19 3.56
CA PHE A 302 -15.35 3.13 3.76
C PHE A 302 -14.96 4.54 3.32
N SER A 303 -15.97 5.41 3.30
CA SER A 303 -15.89 6.80 2.85
C SER A 303 -16.89 7.65 3.61
N SER A 304 -16.53 8.90 3.85
CA SER A 304 -17.42 9.95 4.34
C SER A 304 -18.68 10.11 3.49
N ARG A 305 -18.61 9.73 2.20
CA ARG A 305 -19.71 9.72 1.23
C ARG A 305 -20.96 8.99 1.73
N TRP A 306 -20.77 7.92 2.51
CA TRP A 306 -21.86 7.04 2.96
C TRP A 306 -22.36 7.36 4.38
N LEU A 307 -21.75 8.32 5.07
CA LEU A 307 -22.06 8.60 6.47
C LEU A 307 -23.20 9.62 6.58
N GLN A 308 -24.03 9.51 7.63
CA GLN A 308 -25.06 10.52 7.90
C GLN A 308 -24.45 11.91 8.10
N ARG A 309 -23.28 11.97 8.74
CA ARG A 309 -22.44 13.16 8.86
C ARG A 309 -21.05 12.85 8.31
N ALA A 310 -20.67 13.56 7.25
CA ALA A 310 -19.41 13.30 6.53
C ALA A 310 -18.15 13.51 7.40
N SER A 311 -18.18 14.41 8.38
CA SER A 311 -17.12 14.59 9.37
C SER A 311 -17.61 15.28 10.65
N ARG A 312 -16.95 14.98 11.77
CA ARG A 312 -17.07 15.67 13.05
C ARG A 312 -16.31 17.00 13.00
N GLU A 313 -16.53 17.86 13.98
CA GLU A 313 -15.89 19.20 14.06
C GLU A 313 -14.36 19.12 14.15
N ASP A 314 -13.83 18.00 14.66
CA ASP A 314 -12.40 17.72 14.74
C ASP A 314 -11.81 17.07 13.48
N GLY A 315 -12.62 16.87 12.44
CA GLY A 315 -12.23 16.26 11.16
C GLY A 315 -12.32 14.73 11.12
N SER A 316 -12.64 14.05 12.23
CA SER A 316 -12.80 12.59 12.26
C SER A 316 -14.15 12.12 11.69
N THR A 317 -14.25 10.87 11.24
CA THR A 317 -15.51 10.23 10.83
C THR A 317 -16.16 9.43 11.96
N GLU A 318 -17.44 9.15 11.77
CA GLU A 318 -18.20 8.24 12.63
C GLU A 318 -18.80 7.12 11.78
N LEU A 319 -18.06 6.02 11.61
CA LEU A 319 -18.48 4.89 10.79
C LEU A 319 -19.79 4.26 11.29
N ALA A 320 -20.07 4.34 12.60
CA ALA A 320 -21.33 3.86 13.17
C ALA A 320 -22.58 4.58 12.60
N THR A 321 -22.40 5.71 11.91
CA THR A 321 -23.47 6.44 11.21
C THR A 321 -23.60 6.11 9.72
N ILE A 322 -22.94 5.05 9.24
CA ILE A 322 -23.03 4.61 7.84
C ILE A 322 -24.47 4.32 7.41
N ASN A 323 -24.83 4.79 6.22
CA ASN A 323 -26.18 4.75 5.66
C ASN A 323 -26.15 4.62 4.13
N ALA A 324 -25.29 3.73 3.62
CA ALA A 324 -25.04 3.52 2.19
C ALA A 324 -26.31 3.19 1.39
N SER A 325 -27.24 2.40 1.95
CA SER A 325 -28.50 2.03 1.30
C SER A 325 -29.48 3.19 1.12
N LYS A 326 -29.22 4.31 1.81
CA LYS A 326 -30.02 5.55 1.73
C LYS A 326 -29.40 6.59 0.81
N VAL A 327 -28.45 6.19 -0.03
CA VAL A 327 -27.82 7.05 -1.01
C VAL A 327 -28.13 6.51 -2.41
N VAL A 328 -28.71 7.34 -3.27
CA VAL A 328 -28.82 7.07 -4.71
C VAL A 328 -27.52 7.54 -5.36
N PRO A 329 -26.59 6.63 -5.69
CA PRO A 329 -25.23 7.00 -6.06
C PRO A 329 -25.16 7.40 -7.54
N VAL A 330 -24.41 8.45 -7.84
CA VAL A 330 -24.18 8.91 -9.22
C VAL A 330 -23.47 7.84 -10.05
N ASP A 331 -22.44 7.22 -9.50
CA ASP A 331 -21.64 6.18 -10.15
C ASP A 331 -22.43 4.91 -10.49
N LEU A 332 -23.18 4.33 -9.54
CA LEU A 332 -23.99 3.13 -9.84
C LEU A 332 -24.93 3.37 -11.01
N ASN A 333 -25.62 4.51 -11.02
CA ASN A 333 -26.57 4.82 -12.07
C ASN A 333 -25.89 5.17 -13.40
N CYS A 334 -24.67 5.73 -13.38
CA CYS A 334 -23.84 5.89 -14.58
C CYS A 334 -23.40 4.53 -15.16
N ILE A 335 -23.03 3.58 -14.29
CA ILE A 335 -22.60 2.24 -14.71
C ILE A 335 -23.78 1.47 -15.28
N LEU A 336 -24.96 1.51 -14.64
CA LEU A 336 -26.18 0.89 -15.17
C LEU A 336 -26.65 1.53 -16.48
N LEU A 337 -26.51 2.84 -16.64
CA LEU A 337 -26.77 3.52 -17.91
C LEU A 337 -25.88 2.98 -19.03
N ARG A 338 -24.60 2.74 -18.73
CA ARG A 338 -23.68 2.13 -19.69
C ARG A 338 -24.03 0.68 -19.96
N LEU A 339 -24.37 -0.10 -18.94
CA LEU A 339 -24.84 -1.48 -19.07
C LEU A 339 -26.02 -1.56 -20.05
N GLU A 340 -27.06 -0.74 -19.86
CA GLU A 340 -28.22 -0.66 -20.76
C GLU A 340 -27.81 -0.35 -22.21
N ARG A 341 -26.89 0.62 -22.41
CA ARG A 341 -26.36 0.97 -23.74
C ARG A 341 -25.51 -0.14 -24.36
N ARG A 342 -24.75 -0.89 -23.56
CA ARG A 342 -23.95 -2.05 -24.03
C ARG A 342 -24.87 -3.16 -24.48
N LEU A 343 -25.85 -3.53 -23.66
CA LEU A 343 -26.86 -4.53 -24.01
C LEU A 343 -27.59 -4.15 -25.31
N ALA A 344 -27.99 -2.88 -25.46
CA ALA A 344 -28.60 -2.41 -26.71
C ALA A 344 -27.66 -2.52 -27.91
N THR A 345 -26.38 -2.19 -27.72
CA THR A 345 -25.37 -2.28 -28.77
C THR A 345 -25.15 -3.73 -29.21
N PHE A 346 -25.05 -4.66 -28.27
CA PHE A 346 -24.93 -6.09 -28.54
C PHE A 346 -26.17 -6.64 -29.24
N ALA A 347 -27.38 -6.32 -28.75
CA ALA A 347 -28.63 -6.74 -29.37
C ALA A 347 -28.71 -6.25 -30.82
N ARG A 348 -28.37 -4.98 -31.07
CA ARG A 348 -28.35 -4.41 -32.43
C ARG A 348 -27.31 -5.10 -33.32
N HIS A 349 -26.10 -5.35 -32.81
CA HIS A 349 -25.04 -6.05 -33.54
C HIS A 349 -25.48 -7.46 -33.95
N LEU A 350 -26.20 -8.17 -33.07
CA LEU A 350 -26.75 -9.50 -33.34
C LEU A 350 -28.05 -9.48 -34.19
N GLY A 351 -28.54 -8.30 -34.59
CA GLY A 351 -29.70 -8.12 -35.45
C GLY A 351 -31.06 -8.03 -34.73
N ASP A 352 -31.08 -8.03 -33.40
CA ASP A 352 -32.30 -7.94 -32.59
C ASP A 352 -32.66 -6.46 -32.30
N LYS A 353 -33.35 -5.85 -33.27
CA LYS A 353 -33.68 -4.42 -33.24
C LYS A 353 -34.71 -4.05 -32.18
N ASP A 354 -35.67 -4.93 -31.91
CA ASP A 354 -36.75 -4.65 -30.94
C ASP A 354 -36.19 -4.65 -29.52
N ARG A 355 -35.32 -5.63 -29.22
CA ARG A 355 -34.60 -5.70 -27.95
C ARG A 355 -33.66 -4.50 -27.76
N ALA A 356 -32.92 -4.14 -28.82
CA ALA A 356 -32.06 -2.95 -28.79
C ALA A 356 -32.86 -1.67 -28.49
N ALA A 357 -34.00 -1.46 -29.16
CA ALA A 357 -34.86 -0.30 -28.95
C ALA A 357 -35.43 -0.25 -27.51
N ALA A 358 -35.82 -1.38 -26.93
CA ALA A 358 -36.30 -1.44 -25.56
C ALA A 358 -35.23 -1.04 -24.53
N LEU A 359 -33.99 -1.50 -24.73
CA LEU A 359 -32.83 -1.18 -23.88
C LEU A 359 -32.36 0.26 -24.06
N GLU A 360 -32.42 0.79 -25.29
CA GLU A 360 -32.18 2.22 -25.56
C GLU A 360 -33.19 3.10 -24.83
N ALA A 361 -34.48 2.75 -24.89
CA ALA A 361 -35.50 3.47 -24.16
C ALA A 361 -35.30 3.38 -22.63
N ALA A 362 -34.75 2.28 -22.11
CA ALA A 362 -34.38 2.18 -20.70
C ALA A 362 -33.22 3.12 -20.35
N ALA A 363 -32.15 3.14 -21.15
CA ALA A 363 -31.03 4.05 -21.02
C ALA A 363 -31.45 5.52 -21.08
N GLU A 364 -32.34 5.88 -22.00
CA GLU A 364 -32.89 7.24 -22.10
C GLU A 364 -33.68 7.63 -20.85
N ARG A 365 -34.54 6.74 -20.32
CA ARG A 365 -35.29 6.98 -19.09
C ARG A 365 -34.36 7.17 -17.89
N ARG A 366 -33.31 6.35 -17.76
CA ARG A 366 -32.32 6.48 -16.67
C ARG A 366 -31.53 7.77 -16.78
N GLY A 367 -31.01 8.09 -17.96
CA GLY A 367 -30.29 9.34 -18.20
C GLY A 367 -31.15 10.57 -17.85
N ALA A 368 -32.42 10.58 -18.27
CA ALA A 368 -33.36 11.65 -17.92
C ALA A 368 -33.66 11.71 -16.42
N ALA A 369 -33.75 10.57 -15.72
CA ALA A 369 -33.92 10.53 -14.28
C ALA A 369 -32.68 11.08 -13.54
N MET A 370 -31.47 10.75 -13.99
CA MET A 370 -30.23 11.29 -13.43
C MET A 370 -30.13 12.80 -13.63
N ASP A 371 -30.42 13.31 -14.83
CA ASP A 371 -30.44 14.76 -15.12
C ASP A 371 -31.51 15.52 -14.33
N ARG A 372 -32.57 14.83 -13.90
CA ARG A 372 -33.64 15.43 -13.10
C ARG A 372 -33.34 15.41 -11.61
N LEU A 373 -32.76 14.33 -11.10
CA LEU A 373 -32.67 14.05 -9.67
C LEU A 373 -31.26 14.23 -9.10
N LEU A 374 -30.21 14.02 -9.89
CA LEU A 374 -28.83 14.02 -9.43
C LEU A 374 -28.04 15.22 -9.94
N TRP A 375 -28.46 15.88 -11.02
CA TRP A 375 -27.86 17.13 -11.49
C TRP A 375 -28.27 18.33 -10.62
N SER A 376 -27.29 19.14 -10.22
CA SER A 376 -27.51 20.41 -9.52
C SER A 376 -27.05 21.59 -10.38
N ASP A 377 -27.99 22.42 -10.84
CA ASP A 377 -27.68 23.66 -11.56
C ASP A 377 -26.87 24.65 -10.70
N ALA A 378 -27.15 24.70 -9.39
CA ALA A 378 -26.46 25.57 -8.46
C ALA A 378 -24.99 25.19 -8.26
N LEU A 379 -24.67 23.90 -8.29
CA LEU A 379 -23.31 23.38 -8.13
C LEU A 379 -22.63 23.09 -9.48
N GLY A 380 -23.36 23.19 -10.59
CA GLY A 380 -22.91 22.83 -11.92
C GLY A 380 -22.40 21.40 -12.05
N SER A 381 -22.89 20.46 -11.24
CA SER A 381 -22.37 19.08 -11.18
C SER A 381 -23.44 18.09 -10.75
N TYR A 382 -23.19 16.79 -10.98
CA TYR A 382 -23.99 15.74 -10.38
C TYR A 382 -23.61 15.58 -8.91
N ARG A 383 -24.56 15.12 -8.10
CA ARG A 383 -24.36 14.78 -6.69
C ARG A 383 -25.24 13.58 -6.34
N ASP A 384 -24.74 12.75 -5.44
CA ASP A 384 -25.57 11.70 -4.87
C ASP A 384 -26.82 12.29 -4.21
N LEU A 385 -27.96 11.60 -4.34
CA LEU A 385 -29.19 11.98 -3.65
C LEU A 385 -29.31 11.21 -2.35
N ARG A 386 -29.47 11.94 -1.24
CA ARG A 386 -29.64 11.40 0.10
C ARG A 386 -31.13 11.17 0.37
N LEU A 387 -31.55 9.92 0.45
CA LEU A 387 -32.97 9.53 0.61
C LEU A 387 -33.54 9.89 1.98
N ASP A 388 -32.69 9.93 3.01
CA ASP A 388 -33.03 10.34 4.37
C ASP A 388 -33.40 11.83 4.48
N THR A 389 -32.81 12.68 3.64
CA THR A 389 -33.03 14.13 3.66
C THR A 389 -33.74 14.69 2.43
N GLY A 390 -33.81 13.91 1.34
CA GLY A 390 -34.24 14.35 0.02
C GLY A 390 -33.33 15.38 -0.64
N LYS A 391 -32.08 15.54 -0.15
CA LYS A 391 -31.14 16.58 -0.60
C LYS A 391 -29.93 16.00 -1.32
N PRO A 392 -29.29 16.77 -2.21
CA PRO A 392 -27.99 16.40 -2.77
C PRO A 392 -26.90 16.32 -1.69
N ALA A 393 -25.94 15.41 -1.87
CA ALA A 393 -24.73 15.36 -1.08
C ALA A 393 -23.94 16.67 -1.18
N THR A 394 -23.37 17.11 -0.05
CA THR A 394 -22.67 18.40 0.05
C THR A 394 -21.16 18.30 -0.16
N VAL A 395 -20.59 17.12 0.10
CA VAL A 395 -19.15 16.87 -0.06
C VAL A 395 -18.92 16.40 -1.49
N PRO A 396 -18.11 17.13 -2.29
CA PRO A 396 -17.75 16.67 -3.62
C PRO A 396 -16.95 15.37 -3.55
N SER A 397 -17.37 14.39 -4.33
CA SER A 397 -16.61 13.19 -4.63
C SER A 397 -16.09 13.23 -6.06
N LEU A 398 -15.06 12.46 -6.38
CA LEU A 398 -14.56 12.36 -7.75
C LEU A 398 -15.57 11.68 -8.68
N SER A 399 -16.39 10.77 -8.16
CA SER A 399 -17.41 10.06 -8.94
C SER A 399 -18.53 10.97 -9.43
N ASP A 400 -18.80 12.10 -8.74
CA ASP A 400 -19.72 13.15 -9.18
C ASP A 400 -19.38 13.76 -10.55
N PHE A 401 -18.12 13.61 -10.98
CA PHE A 401 -17.60 14.13 -12.25
C PHE A 401 -17.16 12.99 -13.17
N ALA A 402 -16.35 12.07 -12.63
CA ALA A 402 -15.73 10.99 -13.40
C ALA A 402 -16.77 10.05 -14.01
N ALA A 403 -17.74 9.58 -13.22
CA ALA A 403 -18.70 8.59 -13.69
C ALA A 403 -19.70 9.15 -14.72
N PRO A 404 -20.27 10.37 -14.55
CA PRO A 404 -21.09 10.99 -15.58
C PRO A 404 -20.33 11.19 -16.89
N LEU A 405 -19.15 11.81 -16.84
CA LEU A 405 -18.33 12.04 -18.03
C LEU A 405 -18.02 10.73 -18.75
N TRP A 406 -17.62 9.70 -17.98
CA TRP A 406 -17.36 8.37 -18.51
C TRP A 406 -18.61 7.73 -19.11
N ALA A 407 -19.77 7.86 -18.49
CA ALA A 407 -21.04 7.43 -19.04
C ALA A 407 -21.54 8.31 -20.21
N GLY A 408 -20.76 9.28 -20.68
CA GLY A 408 -21.17 10.18 -21.76
C GLY A 408 -22.31 11.11 -21.34
N LEU A 409 -22.45 11.37 -20.06
CA LEU A 409 -23.24 12.47 -19.51
C LEU A 409 -22.32 13.68 -19.33
N GLY A 410 -22.77 14.87 -19.73
CA GLY A 410 -22.02 16.11 -19.53
C GLY A 410 -22.77 17.09 -18.63
N GLY A 411 -23.87 16.66 -18.01
CA GLY A 411 -24.94 17.55 -17.57
C GLY A 411 -25.68 18.19 -18.74
N ARG A 412 -26.72 18.96 -18.43
CA ARG A 412 -27.32 19.92 -19.37
C ARG A 412 -26.30 20.98 -19.84
N ASN A 413 -25.22 21.17 -19.07
CA ASN A 413 -24.21 22.17 -19.29
C ASN A 413 -22.78 21.64 -19.00
N PRO A 414 -22.06 21.16 -20.03
CA PRO A 414 -20.68 20.69 -19.90
C PRO A 414 -19.67 21.75 -19.44
N GLU A 415 -19.90 23.03 -19.75
CA GLU A 415 -19.04 24.13 -19.28
C GLU A 415 -19.11 24.26 -17.75
N ALA A 416 -20.33 24.20 -17.20
CA ALA A 416 -20.55 24.24 -15.76
C ALA A 416 -19.91 23.04 -15.05
N LEU A 417 -20.05 21.84 -15.62
CA LEU A 417 -19.43 20.61 -15.08
C LEU A 417 -17.92 20.70 -15.01
N LEU A 418 -17.26 21.16 -16.07
CA LEU A 418 -15.80 21.30 -16.08
C LEU A 418 -15.31 22.43 -15.18
N THR A 419 -16.06 23.53 -15.08
CA THR A 419 -15.74 24.62 -14.14
C THR A 419 -15.83 24.12 -12.70
N SER A 420 -16.93 23.45 -12.37
CA SER A 420 -17.14 22.83 -11.05
C SER A 420 -16.06 21.79 -10.71
N LEU A 421 -15.65 20.95 -11.68
CA LEU A 421 -14.55 20.00 -11.48
C LEU A 421 -13.23 20.72 -11.15
N ARG A 422 -12.88 21.77 -11.90
CA ARG A 422 -11.63 22.53 -11.68
C ARG A 422 -11.63 23.25 -10.33
N GLU A 423 -12.79 23.72 -9.88
CA GLU A 423 -12.96 24.45 -8.62
C GLU A 423 -13.24 23.54 -7.41
N SER A 424 -13.50 22.25 -7.64
CA SER A 424 -13.90 21.29 -6.60
C SER A 424 -12.88 21.07 -5.47
N GLY A 425 -11.60 21.36 -5.72
CA GLY A 425 -10.49 20.98 -4.84
C GLY A 425 -10.09 19.50 -4.92
N LEU A 426 -10.66 18.72 -5.86
CA LEU A 426 -10.30 17.30 -6.04
C LEU A 426 -9.04 17.12 -6.88
N LEU A 427 -8.76 18.02 -7.83
CA LEU A 427 -7.60 17.89 -8.73
C LEU A 427 -6.31 18.31 -8.00
N GLN A 428 -5.39 17.37 -7.82
CA GLN A 428 -4.15 17.53 -7.06
C GLN A 428 -2.90 17.21 -7.90
N ALA A 429 -1.72 17.26 -7.28
CA ALA A 429 -0.44 17.10 -7.97
C ALA A 429 -0.21 15.68 -8.49
N GLY A 430 -0.63 14.66 -7.74
CA GLY A 430 -0.47 13.24 -8.04
C GLY A 430 -1.67 12.60 -8.74
N GLY A 431 -2.65 13.39 -9.20
CA GLY A 431 -3.93 12.93 -9.73
C GLY A 431 -5.11 13.62 -9.03
N ALA A 432 -6.30 13.03 -9.07
CA ALA A 432 -7.48 13.54 -8.39
C ALA A 432 -7.77 12.74 -7.11
N ALA A 433 -7.98 13.44 -6.00
CA ALA A 433 -8.39 12.84 -4.73
C ALA A 433 -9.82 12.29 -4.81
N THR A 434 -10.11 11.25 -4.02
CA THR A 434 -11.43 10.58 -4.01
C THR A 434 -12.56 11.47 -3.51
N THR A 435 -12.31 12.22 -2.43
CA THR A 435 -13.20 13.26 -1.89
C THR A 435 -12.38 14.48 -1.49
N THR A 436 -13.02 15.53 -1.01
CA THR A 436 -12.33 16.72 -0.48
C THR A 436 -12.02 16.64 1.03
N LEU A 437 -12.47 15.58 1.72
CA LEU A 437 -12.33 15.43 3.16
C LEU A 437 -11.22 14.46 3.54
N GLN A 438 -10.38 14.84 4.50
CA GLN A 438 -9.38 13.96 5.09
C GLN A 438 -9.87 13.34 6.39
N THR A 439 -10.51 12.18 6.27
CA THR A 439 -11.23 11.54 7.38
C THR A 439 -10.45 10.45 8.09
N GLY A 440 -9.45 9.89 7.41
CA GLY A 440 -8.76 8.67 7.84
C GLY A 440 -9.35 7.40 7.23
N GLU A 441 -10.49 7.49 6.56
CA GLU A 441 -11.05 6.41 5.75
C GLU A 441 -10.28 6.25 4.42
N GLN A 442 -10.37 5.08 3.80
CA GLN A 442 -9.57 4.79 2.62
C GLN A 442 -10.13 5.35 1.31
N TRP A 443 -11.44 5.58 1.22
CA TRP A 443 -12.10 6.19 0.06
C TRP A 443 -12.42 7.67 0.32
N ASP A 444 -11.45 8.38 0.87
CA ASP A 444 -11.46 9.83 1.14
C ASP A 444 -10.08 10.43 0.85
N ALA A 445 -9.96 11.76 0.87
CA ALA A 445 -8.64 12.39 0.79
C ALA A 445 -7.72 11.91 1.94
N PRO A 446 -6.40 11.83 1.73
CA PRO A 446 -5.65 12.25 0.55
C PRO A 446 -5.61 11.19 -0.57
N ASN A 447 -6.35 10.09 -0.47
CA ASN A 447 -6.18 8.97 -1.39
C ASN A 447 -6.71 9.28 -2.80
N ALA A 448 -5.99 8.77 -3.79
CA ALA A 448 -6.39 8.68 -5.19
C ALA A 448 -6.39 7.21 -5.62
N TRP A 449 -7.45 6.82 -6.31
CA TRP A 449 -7.69 5.44 -6.75
C TRP A 449 -7.72 5.35 -8.27
N ALA A 450 -7.06 4.33 -8.82
CA ALA A 450 -6.89 4.13 -10.26
C ALA A 450 -8.20 4.11 -11.05
N PRO A 451 -9.26 3.39 -10.61
CA PRO A 451 -10.54 3.36 -11.33
C PRO A 451 -11.11 4.75 -11.59
N LEU A 452 -11.06 5.63 -10.59
CA LEU A 452 -11.63 6.98 -10.67
C LEU A 452 -10.79 7.90 -11.57
N GLN A 453 -9.46 7.74 -11.57
CA GLN A 453 -8.60 8.49 -12.48
C GLN A 453 -8.91 8.13 -13.93
N LEU A 454 -9.02 6.84 -14.21
CA LEU A 454 -9.25 6.33 -15.57
C LEU A 454 -10.63 6.72 -16.08
N MET A 455 -11.67 6.55 -15.26
CA MET A 455 -13.02 7.02 -15.59
C MET A 455 -13.01 8.52 -15.92
N LEU A 456 -12.32 9.35 -15.12
CA LEU A 456 -12.26 10.78 -15.35
C LEU A 456 -11.55 11.12 -16.67
N ILE A 457 -10.36 10.54 -16.90
CA ILE A 457 -9.56 10.82 -18.09
C ILE A 457 -10.31 10.39 -19.36
N GLU A 458 -10.88 9.18 -19.37
CA GLU A 458 -11.68 8.67 -20.50
C GLU A 458 -12.97 9.48 -20.72
N GLY A 459 -13.61 9.90 -19.64
CA GLY A 459 -14.79 10.74 -19.71
C GLY A 459 -14.50 12.12 -20.31
N LEU A 460 -13.38 12.74 -19.92
CA LEU A 460 -12.94 14.02 -20.48
C LEU A 460 -12.58 13.92 -21.96
N GLU A 461 -11.96 12.81 -22.39
CA GLU A 461 -11.75 12.53 -23.81
C GLU A 461 -13.07 12.37 -24.58
N THR A 462 -13.99 11.58 -24.03
CA THR A 462 -15.31 11.35 -24.62
C THR A 462 -16.05 12.67 -24.81
N LEU A 463 -15.96 13.56 -23.81
CA LEU A 463 -16.51 14.90 -23.90
C LEU A 463 -15.84 15.71 -25.02
N SER A 464 -14.50 15.71 -25.08
CA SER A 464 -13.72 16.39 -26.11
C SER A 464 -14.10 15.95 -27.54
N GLN A 465 -14.31 14.65 -27.75
CA GLN A 465 -14.72 14.10 -29.04
C GLN A 465 -16.10 14.61 -29.47
N ARG A 466 -17.01 14.82 -28.51
CA ARG A 466 -18.38 15.29 -28.77
C ARG A 466 -18.48 16.80 -28.98
N THR A 467 -17.74 17.58 -28.20
CA THR A 467 -17.84 19.06 -28.22
C THR A 467 -16.75 19.73 -29.08
N GLY A 468 -15.76 18.97 -29.52
CA GLY A 468 -14.55 19.47 -30.18
C GLY A 468 -13.41 19.73 -29.19
N PRO A 469 -12.14 19.55 -29.63
CA PRO A 469 -10.98 19.50 -28.74
C PRO A 469 -10.68 20.79 -27.98
N THR A 470 -10.90 21.95 -28.60
CA THR A 470 -10.59 23.25 -28.00
C THR A 470 -11.81 23.92 -27.38
N ALA A 471 -13.01 23.33 -27.52
CA ALA A 471 -14.26 24.00 -27.15
C ALA A 471 -14.37 24.27 -25.65
N LEU A 472 -13.80 23.40 -24.81
CA LEU A 472 -13.99 23.40 -23.36
C LEU A 472 -12.70 23.16 -22.53
N GLY A 473 -11.56 22.95 -23.21
CA GLY A 473 -10.31 22.58 -22.55
C GLY A 473 -10.33 21.20 -21.89
N SER A 474 -11.27 20.32 -22.26
CA SER A 474 -11.44 18.99 -21.64
C SER A 474 -10.33 18.02 -22.05
N ARG A 475 -9.82 18.14 -23.28
CA ARG A 475 -8.70 17.32 -23.75
C ARG A 475 -7.40 17.67 -23.04
N GLU A 476 -7.11 18.95 -22.91
CA GLU A 476 -5.93 19.46 -22.21
C GLU A 476 -5.96 19.02 -20.74
N LEU A 477 -7.14 19.05 -20.12
CA LEU A 477 -7.32 18.56 -18.76
C LEU A 477 -7.11 17.04 -18.66
N ALA A 478 -7.63 16.26 -19.62
CA ALA A 478 -7.40 14.81 -19.67
C ALA A 478 -5.91 14.49 -19.82
N GLU A 479 -5.21 15.18 -20.73
CA GLU A 479 -3.78 15.02 -20.96
C GLU A 479 -2.94 15.42 -19.74
N ASP A 480 -3.31 16.49 -19.02
CA ASP A 480 -2.65 16.91 -17.78
C ASP A 480 -2.84 15.88 -16.65
N LEU A 481 -4.08 15.45 -16.39
CA LEU A 481 -4.38 14.46 -15.34
C LEU A 481 -3.71 13.12 -15.62
N ALA A 482 -3.67 12.69 -16.88
CA ALA A 482 -2.91 11.52 -17.30
C ALA A 482 -1.42 11.64 -16.94
N LYS A 483 -0.78 12.78 -17.23
CA LYS A 483 0.64 13.00 -16.88
C LYS A 483 0.86 12.94 -15.38
N ARG A 484 0.03 13.63 -14.60
CA ARG A 484 0.11 13.66 -13.13
C ARG A 484 0.00 12.26 -12.53
N TRP A 485 -1.01 11.50 -12.97
CA TRP A 485 -1.24 10.14 -12.49
C TRP A 485 -0.09 9.19 -12.83
N LEU A 486 0.38 9.21 -14.08
CA LEU A 486 1.50 8.39 -14.51
C LEU A 486 2.80 8.74 -13.81
N GLN A 487 3.07 10.04 -13.60
CA GLN A 487 4.24 10.49 -12.87
C GLN A 487 4.19 9.99 -11.42
N ASN A 488 3.03 10.09 -10.75
CA ASN A 488 2.84 9.59 -9.40
C ASN A 488 3.14 8.08 -9.30
N CYS A 489 2.59 7.30 -10.23
CA CYS A 489 2.81 5.86 -10.33
C CYS A 489 4.29 5.51 -10.60
N TYR A 490 4.91 6.21 -11.55
CA TYR A 490 6.30 5.98 -11.95
C TYR A 490 7.30 6.35 -10.84
N GLU A 491 7.09 7.49 -10.17
CA GLU A 491 7.92 7.89 -9.02
C GLU A 491 7.82 6.89 -7.87
N ALA A 492 6.62 6.39 -7.59
CA ALA A 492 6.43 5.35 -6.58
C ALA A 492 7.17 4.06 -6.95
N TRP A 493 7.05 3.62 -8.21
CA TRP A 493 7.78 2.46 -8.72
C TRP A 493 9.28 2.61 -8.56
N HIS A 494 9.84 3.76 -8.98
CA HIS A 494 11.27 4.01 -8.88
C HIS A 494 11.79 4.11 -7.45
N LYS A 495 10.99 4.68 -6.55
CA LYS A 495 11.38 4.91 -5.15
C LYS A 495 11.22 3.65 -4.29
N HIS A 496 10.19 2.86 -4.54
CA HIS A 496 9.79 1.75 -3.67
C HIS A 496 9.95 0.37 -4.32
N GLY A 497 10.19 0.29 -5.63
CA GLY A 497 10.26 -0.98 -6.37
C GLY A 497 8.91 -1.69 -6.46
N ALA A 498 7.81 -0.98 -6.21
CA ALA A 498 6.46 -1.52 -6.14
C ALA A 498 5.43 -0.46 -6.53
N MET A 499 4.25 -0.92 -6.95
CA MET A 499 3.07 -0.07 -7.12
C MET A 499 2.19 -0.18 -5.87
N PHE A 500 1.26 0.75 -5.68
CA PHE A 500 0.37 0.77 -4.51
C PHE A 500 -1.09 0.52 -4.92
N GLU A 501 -1.89 -0.03 -3.99
CA GLU A 501 -3.35 -0.13 -4.11
C GLU A 501 -3.98 1.25 -4.35
N LYS A 502 -3.53 2.24 -3.59
CA LYS A 502 -3.97 3.64 -3.65
C LYS A 502 -2.79 4.57 -3.42
N TYR A 503 -2.86 5.78 -3.97
CA TYR A 503 -1.78 6.77 -3.95
C TYR A 503 -2.18 8.00 -3.16
N ASP A 504 -1.20 8.75 -2.64
CA ASP A 504 -1.45 10.09 -2.12
C ASP A 504 -1.61 11.06 -3.31
N ALA A 505 -2.78 11.70 -3.43
CA ALA A 505 -3.08 12.65 -4.49
C ALA A 505 -2.27 13.95 -4.36
N PHE A 506 -1.84 14.31 -3.15
CA PHE A 506 -1.15 15.56 -2.83
C PHE A 506 0.38 15.42 -2.91
N HIS A 507 0.91 14.23 -2.64
CA HIS A 507 2.34 13.93 -2.63
C HIS A 507 2.68 12.84 -3.65
N PRO A 508 3.06 13.22 -4.89
CA PRO A 508 3.51 12.27 -5.91
C PRO A 508 4.62 11.33 -5.41
N GLY A 509 4.56 10.07 -5.82
CA GLY A 509 5.49 9.01 -5.46
C GLY A 509 5.24 8.36 -4.09
N GLU A 510 4.17 8.74 -3.38
CA GLU A 510 3.80 8.15 -2.08
C GLU A 510 2.51 7.30 -2.18
N GLY A 511 2.49 6.21 -1.42
CA GLY A 511 1.29 5.39 -1.25
C GLY A 511 0.28 6.05 -0.29
N GLY A 512 -1.01 5.83 -0.55
CA GLY A 512 -2.10 6.25 0.33
C GLY A 512 -2.26 5.36 1.56
N GLY A 513 -3.21 5.71 2.45
CA GLY A 513 -3.43 4.99 3.71
C GLY A 513 -4.87 5.05 4.20
N GLY A 514 -5.10 4.70 5.47
CA GLY A 514 -6.45 4.72 6.06
C GLY A 514 -7.26 3.45 5.79
N GLY A 515 -8.42 3.35 6.44
CA GLY A 515 -9.29 2.17 6.44
C GLY A 515 -8.94 1.10 7.49
N GLU A 516 -9.63 -0.05 7.42
CA GLU A 516 -9.60 -1.12 8.43
C GLU A 516 -8.32 -1.98 8.40
N TYR A 517 -7.53 -1.93 7.33
CA TYR A 517 -6.38 -2.82 7.14
C TYR A 517 -5.13 -2.08 6.67
N HIS A 518 -3.97 -2.70 6.89
CA HIS A 518 -2.70 -2.16 6.43
C HIS A 518 -2.65 -2.05 4.89
N PRO A 519 -2.09 -0.96 4.33
CA PRO A 519 -1.97 -0.80 2.88
C PRO A 519 -1.34 -2.02 2.23
N GLN A 520 -1.98 -2.53 1.17
CA GLN A 520 -1.48 -3.70 0.46
C GLN A 520 -0.45 -3.27 -0.60
N THR A 521 0.66 -4.00 -0.66
CA THR A 521 1.60 -3.96 -1.78
C THR A 521 1.28 -5.15 -2.68
N GLY A 522 0.55 -4.94 -3.76
CA GLY A 522 0.00 -6.04 -4.57
C GLY A 522 -0.88 -5.61 -5.75
N PRO A 523 -1.25 -6.55 -6.65
CA PRO A 523 -1.79 -6.38 -8.00
C PRO A 523 -3.10 -5.68 -8.34
N ILE A 524 -3.60 -4.83 -7.44
CA ILE A 524 -4.52 -3.73 -7.80
C ILE A 524 -3.81 -2.70 -8.73
N TRP A 525 -2.53 -2.94 -9.06
CA TRP A 525 -1.65 -2.06 -9.83
C TRP A 525 -1.70 -2.17 -11.36
N LEU A 526 -2.31 -3.20 -11.94
CA LEU A 526 -2.44 -3.31 -13.40
C LEU A 526 -3.69 -2.60 -13.94
N GLU A 527 -4.58 -2.19 -13.05
CA GLU A 527 -5.60 -1.21 -13.36
C GLU A 527 -4.97 0.09 -13.88
N GLN A 528 -3.89 0.51 -13.23
CA GLN A 528 -3.17 1.76 -13.46
C GLN A 528 -2.49 1.81 -14.83
N TRP A 529 -2.14 0.64 -15.37
CA TRP A 529 -1.46 0.50 -16.64
C TRP A 529 -2.41 0.61 -17.84
N CYS A 530 -3.71 0.35 -17.64
CA CYS A 530 -4.74 0.40 -18.68
C CYS A 530 -4.95 1.78 -19.29
N GLY A 531 -4.50 2.84 -18.63
CA GLY A 531 -4.49 4.18 -19.23
C GLY A 531 -3.44 4.32 -20.34
N ILE A 532 -2.29 3.65 -20.23
CA ILE A 532 -1.09 3.97 -21.03
C ILE A 532 -1.26 3.62 -22.53
N GLY A 533 -2.11 2.63 -22.85
CA GLY A 533 -2.23 2.10 -24.23
C GLY A 533 -3.55 2.36 -24.97
N SER A 534 -4.67 2.56 -24.29
CA SER A 534 -6.00 2.60 -24.92
C SER A 534 -6.60 4.01 -25.06
N VAL A 535 -5.96 5.01 -24.44
CA VAL A 535 -6.46 6.38 -24.37
C VAL A 535 -5.51 7.26 -25.20
N PRO A 536 -5.92 7.77 -26.37
CA PRO A 536 -5.04 8.54 -27.27
C PRO A 536 -4.33 9.72 -26.59
N CYS A 537 -4.93 10.33 -25.57
CA CYS A 537 -4.33 11.37 -24.74
C CYS A 537 -3.23 10.85 -23.83
N LEU A 538 -3.34 9.64 -23.27
CA LEU A 538 -2.25 9.02 -22.52
C LEU A 538 -1.07 8.73 -23.46
N HIS A 539 -1.32 8.23 -24.68
CA HIS A 539 -0.26 8.06 -25.69
C HIS A 539 0.46 9.38 -26.05
N ARG A 540 -0.28 10.50 -26.17
CA ARG A 540 0.30 11.84 -26.42
C ARG A 540 0.96 12.47 -25.18
N ALA A 541 0.41 12.22 -24.00
CA ALA A 541 0.93 12.68 -22.72
C ALA A 541 2.31 12.06 -22.43
N LEU A 542 2.49 10.78 -22.76
CA LEU A 542 3.76 10.06 -22.64
C LEU A 542 4.88 10.73 -23.46
N HIS A 543 4.58 11.18 -24.69
CA HIS A 543 5.56 11.91 -25.51
C HIS A 543 6.00 13.26 -24.89
N SER A 544 5.09 13.96 -24.21
CA SER A 544 5.36 15.30 -23.66
C SER A 544 5.98 15.28 -22.27
N ALA A 545 5.61 14.34 -21.39
CA ALA A 545 6.09 14.30 -20.00
C ALA A 545 7.54 13.81 -19.89
N PHE A 546 7.95 12.86 -20.73
CA PHE A 546 9.29 12.27 -20.64
C PHE A 546 10.34 12.99 -21.49
N SER A 547 9.91 13.78 -22.48
CA SER A 547 10.81 14.71 -23.18
C SER A 547 11.40 15.79 -22.25
N SER A 548 10.71 16.15 -21.16
CA SER A 548 11.23 17.10 -20.16
C SER A 548 12.10 16.47 -19.07
N LEU A 549 12.03 15.15 -18.87
CA LEU A 549 12.85 14.43 -17.88
C LEU A 549 14.25 14.07 -18.42
N ALA A 550 14.46 14.18 -19.74
CA ALA A 550 15.73 13.89 -20.41
C ALA A 550 16.73 15.07 -20.44
N ALA A 551 16.44 16.21 -19.79
CA ALA A 551 17.35 17.35 -19.73
C ALA A 551 17.85 17.60 -18.30
N PRO A 552 19.18 17.60 -18.04
CA PRO A 552 19.72 18.00 -16.74
C PRO A 552 19.65 19.52 -16.61
N THR A 553 18.62 20.06 -15.97
CA THR A 553 18.56 21.49 -15.66
C THR A 553 19.20 21.78 -14.30
N HIS A 554 20.49 22.07 -14.35
CA HIS A 554 21.08 23.09 -13.49
C HIS A 554 20.27 24.38 -13.66
N LEU A 555 19.51 24.81 -12.66
CA LEU A 555 19.11 26.21 -12.52
C LEU A 555 19.87 26.83 -11.35
N ALA A 556 21.06 27.35 -11.68
CA ALA A 556 21.73 28.35 -10.87
C ALA A 556 21.04 29.70 -11.11
N ALA A 557 20.74 30.39 -10.01
CA ALA A 557 20.27 31.76 -10.00
C ALA A 557 21.27 32.71 -10.70
N ARG A 558 20.79 33.65 -11.52
CA ARG A 558 21.37 35.00 -11.63
C ARG A 558 20.43 36.01 -12.30
N ASN A 559 20.29 37.13 -11.62
CA ASN A 559 19.61 38.36 -12.02
C ASN A 559 20.24 39.04 -13.25
N GLY A 560 19.42 39.80 -13.99
CA GLY A 560 19.82 41.15 -14.44
C GLY A 560 19.80 41.46 -15.96
N LEU A 561 18.91 42.39 -16.32
CA LEU A 561 19.08 43.52 -17.27
C LEU A 561 19.16 43.29 -18.81
N VAL A 562 18.04 43.63 -19.47
CA VAL A 562 17.83 44.65 -20.54
C VAL A 562 18.91 44.87 -21.63
N GLN A 563 18.55 44.68 -22.93
CA GLN A 563 18.69 45.59 -24.11
C GLN A 563 18.62 44.82 -25.46
N GLN A 564 17.60 45.05 -26.30
CA GLN A 564 17.55 45.83 -27.56
C GLN A 564 18.06 45.18 -28.88
N LEU A 565 17.10 44.90 -29.79
CA LEU A 565 17.05 45.15 -31.26
C LEU A 565 18.02 44.43 -32.23
N PRO A 566 17.79 44.41 -33.59
CA PRO A 566 16.60 44.75 -34.40
C PRO A 566 16.20 43.71 -35.49
N ALA A 567 15.13 44.06 -36.21
CA ALA A 567 14.49 43.36 -37.33
C ALA A 567 15.12 43.59 -38.72
N SER A 568 14.93 42.62 -39.63
CA SER A 568 14.69 42.73 -41.09
C SER A 568 14.50 41.28 -41.62
N HIS A 569 13.62 40.92 -42.56
CA HIS A 569 13.13 41.55 -43.78
C HIS A 569 11.68 41.15 -44.12
N ARG A 570 10.92 42.11 -44.64
CA ARG A 570 9.67 41.92 -45.42
C ARG A 570 10.01 41.63 -46.88
N VAL A 571 9.15 40.87 -47.59
CA VAL A 571 8.56 41.15 -48.94
C VAL A 571 7.31 40.21 -49.08
N ARG A 572 6.05 40.63 -48.89
CA ARG A 572 4.99 41.08 -49.86
C ARG A 572 4.96 40.34 -51.22
N GLY A 573 3.86 39.84 -51.78
CA GLY A 573 2.44 39.94 -51.45
C GLY A 573 1.54 39.13 -52.42
N GLN A 574 0.26 38.98 -52.04
CA GLN A 574 -0.98 39.05 -52.86
C GLN A 574 -0.99 38.38 -54.26
N SER A 575 -1.93 37.48 -54.61
CA SER A 575 -3.38 37.73 -54.65
C SER A 575 -4.21 36.49 -55.10
N ARG A 576 -5.41 36.38 -54.52
CA ARG A 576 -6.75 35.97 -55.04
C ARG A 576 -7.01 34.73 -55.92
N CYS A 577 -8.06 34.02 -55.45
CA CYS A 577 -9.20 33.38 -56.14
C CYS A 577 -9.06 31.98 -56.76
N GLY A 578 -9.99 31.08 -56.38
CA GLY A 578 -10.40 29.91 -57.15
C GLY A 578 -11.00 28.78 -56.31
N ASN A 579 -12.31 28.58 -56.42
CA ASN A 579 -13.09 27.49 -55.82
C ASN A 579 -12.63 26.08 -56.24
N GLU A 580 -12.96 25.10 -55.40
CA GLU A 580 -13.56 23.76 -55.70
C GLU A 580 -12.97 22.65 -54.80
N GLY A 581 -13.82 22.06 -53.93
CA GLY A 581 -13.68 20.67 -53.49
C GLY A 581 -14.49 19.75 -54.44
N PRO A 582 -14.40 18.40 -54.37
CA PRO A 582 -14.41 17.63 -53.13
C PRO A 582 -13.62 16.29 -53.09
N TYR A 583 -13.66 15.67 -51.90
CA TYR A 583 -13.56 14.25 -51.49
C TYR A 583 -13.46 13.10 -52.51
N LEU A 584 -12.84 12.01 -52.01
CA LEU A 584 -12.83 10.59 -52.47
C LEU A 584 -11.76 10.16 -53.49
N LEU A 585 -10.64 9.60 -53.01
CA LEU A 585 -9.93 8.40 -53.51
C LEU A 585 -8.47 8.37 -53.01
N ALA A 586 -8.19 7.69 -51.89
CA ALA A 586 -6.85 7.20 -51.57
C ALA A 586 -6.88 6.12 -50.47
N LEU A 587 -7.67 5.06 -50.68
CA LEU A 587 -7.63 3.81 -49.90
C LEU A 587 -7.58 2.63 -50.88
N SER A 588 -6.44 2.43 -51.56
CA SER A 588 -6.17 1.19 -52.32
C SER A 588 -4.71 1.06 -52.83
N ALA A 589 -3.70 1.49 -52.07
CA ALA A 589 -2.29 1.39 -52.54
C ALA A 589 -1.24 1.05 -51.47
N ALA A 590 -1.63 0.35 -50.39
CA ALA A 590 -0.69 -0.17 -49.39
C ALA A 590 -0.86 -1.68 -49.12
N GLY A 591 -1.44 -2.42 -50.06
CA GLY A 591 -1.71 -3.86 -49.96
C GLY A 591 -0.75 -4.79 -50.72
N ALA A 592 0.26 -4.28 -51.43
CA ALA A 592 1.06 -5.09 -52.36
C ALA A 592 2.58 -5.09 -52.10
N ALA A 593 3.06 -4.43 -51.04
CA ALA A 593 4.49 -4.42 -50.68
C ALA A 593 4.87 -5.42 -49.57
N ALA A 594 3.90 -6.01 -48.86
CA ALA A 594 4.13 -6.91 -47.73
C ALA A 594 4.26 -8.40 -48.09
N GLN A 595 4.22 -8.77 -49.38
CA GLN A 595 4.24 -10.18 -49.82
C GLN A 595 5.51 -10.60 -50.60
N ARG A 596 6.58 -9.80 -50.61
CA ARG A 596 7.82 -10.11 -51.36
C ARG A 596 9.13 -10.21 -50.56
N CYS A 597 9.07 -10.21 -49.22
CA CYS A 597 10.25 -10.44 -48.37
C CYS A 597 10.17 -11.72 -47.52
N SER A 598 9.61 -12.83 -48.05
CA SER A 598 9.56 -14.13 -47.36
C SER A 598 10.39 -15.26 -47.99
N ARG A 599 11.33 -14.98 -48.91
CA ARG A 599 12.05 -16.05 -49.64
C ARG A 599 13.59 -15.99 -49.68
N ILE A 600 14.25 -15.03 -49.02
CA ILE A 600 15.72 -14.88 -49.13
C ILE A 600 16.49 -15.08 -47.81
N VAL A 601 15.84 -15.26 -46.65
CA VAL A 601 16.55 -15.52 -45.37
C VAL A 601 16.44 -16.98 -44.90
N LYS A 602 15.89 -17.88 -45.72
CA LYS A 602 15.70 -19.31 -45.38
C LYS A 602 16.83 -20.26 -45.81
N ARG A 603 18.03 -19.77 -46.20
CA ARG A 603 19.10 -20.69 -46.66
C ARG A 603 20.55 -20.16 -46.57
N ALA A 604 21.00 -19.82 -45.36
CA ALA A 604 22.40 -19.80 -44.87
C ALA A 604 22.33 -19.21 -43.45
N CYS A 605 22.72 -19.82 -42.33
CA CYS A 605 23.71 -20.85 -42.07
C CYS A 605 23.15 -21.91 -41.12
N LYS A 606 23.27 -23.16 -41.54
CA LYS A 606 23.31 -24.34 -40.67
C LYS A 606 24.81 -24.61 -40.46
N THR A 607 25.18 -25.05 -39.26
CA THR A 607 26.54 -25.47 -38.82
C THR A 607 27.39 -24.41 -38.12
N GLU A 608 26.95 -23.97 -36.93
CA GLU A 608 27.86 -23.68 -35.78
C GLU A 608 27.14 -23.49 -34.43
N TYR A 609 25.87 -23.88 -34.28
CA TYR A 609 25.10 -23.67 -33.05
C TYR A 609 24.59 -24.97 -32.38
N VAL A 610 25.14 -26.12 -32.78
CA VAL A 610 24.80 -27.46 -32.24
C VAL A 610 25.92 -28.01 -31.34
N ARG A 611 26.86 -27.16 -30.89
CA ARG A 611 27.89 -27.54 -29.92
C ARG A 611 28.01 -26.62 -28.70
N PHE A 612 27.16 -25.61 -28.57
CA PHE A 612 27.14 -24.72 -27.40
C PHE A 612 25.85 -24.85 -26.56
N ALA A 613 24.84 -25.56 -27.06
CA ALA A 613 23.54 -25.72 -26.41
C ALA A 613 23.33 -27.11 -25.77
N GLN A 614 24.37 -27.96 -25.74
CA GLN A 614 24.31 -29.29 -25.12
C GLN A 614 25.14 -29.42 -23.83
N ASP A 615 25.87 -28.37 -23.41
CA ASP A 615 26.63 -28.32 -22.15
C ASP A 615 26.03 -27.38 -21.09
N LEU A 616 24.80 -26.87 -21.27
CA LEU A 616 24.15 -25.94 -20.33
C LEU A 616 22.82 -26.45 -19.73
N MET A 617 22.51 -27.74 -19.93
CA MET A 617 21.45 -28.42 -19.20
C MET A 617 21.97 -29.75 -18.67
N SER A 618 22.71 -29.66 -17.57
CA SER A 618 22.66 -30.62 -16.47
C SER A 618 22.66 -29.79 -15.19
N PRO A 619 21.81 -30.11 -14.20
CA PRO A 619 21.81 -29.41 -12.92
C PRO A 619 23.09 -29.80 -12.18
N GLU A 620 24.08 -28.90 -12.16
CA GLU A 620 25.11 -28.96 -11.13
C GLU A 620 24.70 -27.97 -10.04
N ASP A 621 24.30 -28.56 -8.91
CA ASP A 621 24.07 -27.91 -7.64
C ASP A 621 25.26 -26.98 -7.32
N GLY A 622 24.98 -25.66 -7.24
CA GLY A 622 25.76 -24.84 -6.31
C GLY A 622 25.56 -25.42 -4.91
N PRO A 623 26.56 -25.39 -4.01
CA PRO A 623 26.48 -26.13 -2.76
C PRO A 623 25.31 -25.59 -1.92
N GLU A 624 24.17 -26.28 -1.94
CA GLU A 624 23.12 -26.07 -0.95
C GLU A 624 23.70 -26.57 0.37
N GLU A 625 24.14 -25.66 1.24
CA GLU A 625 24.39 -26.04 2.62
C GLU A 625 23.07 -26.48 3.22
N HIS A 626 23.01 -27.78 3.52
CA HIS A 626 21.86 -28.46 4.09
C HIS A 626 22.29 -29.00 5.45
N GLU A 627 21.60 -28.58 6.50
CA GLU A 627 21.86 -29.06 7.85
C GLU A 627 20.58 -29.58 8.50
N GLN A 628 20.71 -30.70 9.19
CA GLN A 628 19.65 -31.33 9.94
C GLN A 628 20.09 -31.56 11.38
N PHE A 629 19.24 -31.22 12.35
CA PHE A 629 19.54 -31.46 13.76
C PHE A 629 18.29 -31.74 14.59
N GLU A 630 18.49 -32.50 15.66
CA GLU A 630 17.45 -32.82 16.64
C GLU A 630 17.40 -31.76 17.74
N LEU A 631 16.19 -31.48 18.23
CA LEU A 631 15.95 -30.59 19.35
C LEU A 631 16.10 -31.34 20.69
N ASP A 632 16.87 -30.77 21.61
CA ASP A 632 17.15 -31.30 22.95
C ASP A 632 16.06 -30.91 23.98
N GLU A 633 16.14 -31.49 25.18
CA GLU A 633 15.14 -31.35 26.25
C GLU A 633 14.96 -29.89 26.75
N GLU A 634 15.88 -28.97 26.41
CA GLU A 634 15.85 -27.54 26.78
C GLU A 634 15.26 -26.63 25.68
N GLY A 635 14.63 -27.20 24.64
CA GLY A 635 13.90 -26.51 23.57
C GLY A 635 12.60 -25.80 24.01
N GLU A 636 12.55 -25.20 25.21
CA GLU A 636 11.34 -24.55 25.74
C GLU A 636 10.85 -23.40 24.84
N LYS A 637 9.65 -23.55 24.26
CA LYS A 637 8.66 -22.50 23.84
C LYS A 637 9.17 -21.27 23.06
N ARG A 638 10.40 -21.28 22.57
CA ARG A 638 11.03 -20.21 21.79
C ARG A 638 10.49 -20.24 20.37
N ARG A 639 10.47 -19.10 19.70
CA ARG A 639 10.04 -19.04 18.29
C ARG A 639 11.11 -19.70 17.42
N LEU A 640 10.72 -20.36 16.33
CA LEU A 640 11.62 -20.97 15.37
C LEU A 640 12.65 -19.96 14.84
N ASP A 641 12.24 -18.73 14.52
CA ASP A 641 13.19 -17.68 14.11
C ASP A 641 14.15 -17.21 15.21
N VAL A 642 13.81 -17.43 16.48
CA VAL A 642 14.67 -17.15 17.64
C VAL A 642 15.62 -18.31 17.88
N LEU A 643 15.10 -19.54 17.88
CA LEU A 643 15.88 -20.76 18.07
C LEU A 643 16.98 -20.89 17.01
N LEU A 644 16.64 -20.62 15.74
CA LEU A 644 17.61 -20.64 14.64
C LEU A 644 18.59 -19.46 14.70
N SER A 645 18.10 -18.27 15.03
CA SER A 645 18.93 -17.08 15.19
C SER A 645 19.97 -17.25 16.30
N GLU A 646 19.63 -17.92 17.39
CA GLU A 646 20.54 -18.22 18.49
C GLU A 646 21.50 -19.34 18.12
N LYS A 647 21.00 -20.45 17.55
CA LYS A 647 21.84 -21.60 17.20
C LYS A 647 22.93 -21.27 16.18
N TYR A 648 22.59 -20.50 15.15
CA TYR A 648 23.51 -20.16 14.06
C TYR A 648 24.07 -18.74 14.15
N GLU A 649 23.74 -18.02 15.24
CA GLU A 649 24.18 -16.65 15.49
C GLU A 649 23.88 -15.63 14.36
N GLN A 650 22.82 -15.85 13.58
CA GLN A 650 22.40 -14.97 12.47
C GLN A 650 21.14 -14.17 12.82
N SER A 651 20.85 -13.11 12.04
CA SER A 651 19.69 -12.24 12.33
C SER A 651 18.35 -12.97 12.24
N ARG A 652 17.42 -12.63 13.12
CA ARG A 652 16.03 -13.16 13.06
C ARG A 652 15.33 -12.84 11.75
N SER A 653 15.70 -11.74 11.09
CA SER A 653 15.21 -11.38 9.76
C SER A 653 15.69 -12.34 8.67
N TYR A 654 16.92 -12.83 8.78
CA TYR A 654 17.51 -13.82 7.87
C TYR A 654 16.77 -15.15 7.98
N PHE A 655 16.66 -15.73 9.17
CA PHE A 655 15.87 -16.95 9.35
C PHE A 655 14.38 -16.72 9.11
N GLY A 656 13.85 -15.55 9.40
CA GLY A 656 12.50 -15.16 9.01
C GLY A 656 12.29 -15.11 7.49
N ALA A 657 13.33 -14.91 6.69
CA ALA A 657 13.29 -15.00 5.23
C ALA A 657 13.38 -16.46 4.78
N LEU A 658 14.35 -17.24 5.26
CA LEU A 658 14.49 -18.67 4.95
C LEU A 658 13.24 -19.48 5.31
N ILE A 659 12.64 -19.22 6.47
CA ILE A 659 11.39 -19.85 6.91
C ILE A 659 10.22 -19.48 5.97
N ARG A 660 10.14 -18.22 5.51
CA ARG A 660 9.11 -17.79 4.54
C ARG A 660 9.30 -18.41 3.16
N GLN A 661 10.55 -18.66 2.77
CA GLN A 661 10.92 -19.30 1.51
C GLN A 661 10.75 -20.84 1.55
N GLY A 662 10.34 -21.41 2.70
CA GLY A 662 10.18 -22.87 2.85
C GLY A 662 11.51 -23.61 2.93
N ALA A 663 12.61 -22.89 3.13
CA ALA A 663 13.96 -23.42 3.23
C ALA A 663 14.26 -23.98 4.64
N VAL A 664 13.40 -23.71 5.61
CA VAL A 664 13.44 -24.32 6.96
C VAL A 664 12.20 -25.18 7.16
N GLN A 665 12.40 -26.44 7.55
CA GLN A 665 11.36 -27.40 7.86
C GLN A 665 11.58 -28.02 9.25
N VAL A 666 10.50 -28.43 9.90
CA VAL A 666 10.54 -29.19 11.16
C VAL A 666 9.75 -30.47 10.94
N ASN A 667 10.40 -31.62 11.10
CA ASN A 667 9.91 -32.95 10.72
C ASN A 667 9.38 -32.99 9.28
N GLY A 668 10.13 -32.41 8.34
CA GLY A 668 9.78 -32.36 6.91
C GLY A 668 8.59 -31.44 6.56
N ARG A 669 8.14 -30.57 7.49
CA ARG A 669 7.05 -29.61 7.25
C ARG A 669 7.53 -28.17 7.40
N ALA A 670 7.21 -27.31 6.43
CA ALA A 670 7.45 -25.88 6.55
C ALA A 670 6.63 -25.28 7.70
N ARG A 671 7.25 -24.41 8.50
CA ARG A 671 6.63 -23.79 9.69
C ARG A 671 6.64 -22.27 9.58
N LYS A 672 5.85 -21.58 10.40
CA LYS A 672 5.88 -20.10 10.49
C LYS A 672 7.09 -19.67 11.33
N LYS A 673 7.63 -18.47 11.08
CA LYS A 673 8.75 -17.91 11.86
C LYS A 673 8.50 -17.86 13.38
N SER A 674 7.22 -17.75 13.76
CA SER A 674 6.77 -17.70 15.15
C SER A 674 6.42 -19.06 15.76
N PHE A 675 6.69 -20.18 15.07
CA PHE A 675 6.40 -21.54 15.54
C PHE A 675 7.16 -21.84 16.85
N ARG A 676 6.51 -22.45 17.84
CA ARG A 676 7.06 -22.66 19.20
C ARG A 676 6.85 -24.06 19.78
N ASP A 677 6.06 -24.89 19.11
CA ASP A 677 5.60 -26.18 19.63
C ASP A 677 6.54 -27.29 19.19
N PHE A 678 7.73 -27.29 19.76
CA PHE A 678 8.76 -28.30 19.56
C PHE A 678 8.61 -29.45 20.57
N HIS A 679 8.90 -30.66 20.13
CA HIS A 679 9.04 -31.83 21.01
C HIS A 679 10.50 -32.32 21.00
N PRO A 680 11.02 -32.87 22.12
CA PRO A 680 12.33 -33.51 22.14
C PRO A 680 12.41 -34.58 21.05
N GLY A 681 13.48 -34.54 20.24
CA GLY A 681 13.66 -35.40 19.07
C GLY A 681 13.00 -34.90 17.78
N ASP A 682 12.31 -33.75 17.79
CA ASP A 682 11.90 -33.09 16.55
C ASP A 682 13.12 -32.68 15.74
N VAL A 683 13.08 -32.99 14.44
CA VAL A 683 14.18 -32.80 13.51
C VAL A 683 13.97 -31.51 12.73
N VAL A 684 14.86 -30.54 12.89
CA VAL A 684 14.88 -29.31 12.10
C VAL A 684 15.80 -29.50 10.91
N ASP A 685 15.28 -29.21 9.72
CA ASP A 685 15.96 -29.33 8.43
C ASP A 685 16.05 -27.93 7.80
N ILE A 686 17.26 -27.49 7.45
CA ILE A 686 17.53 -26.14 6.95
C ILE A 686 18.36 -26.22 5.67
N ARG A 687 17.84 -25.59 4.63
CA ARG A 687 18.57 -25.25 3.41
C ARG A 687 18.96 -23.78 3.48
N PHE A 688 20.26 -23.52 3.53
CA PHE A 688 20.79 -22.17 3.53
C PHE A 688 20.78 -21.63 2.10
N LEU A 689 19.74 -20.86 1.76
CA LEU A 689 19.67 -20.18 0.47
C LEU A 689 20.50 -18.88 0.55
N LEU A 690 21.52 -18.77 -0.30
CA LEU A 690 22.18 -17.49 -0.58
C LEU A 690 21.19 -16.60 -1.34
N ASP A 691 20.52 -15.69 -0.63
CA ASP A 691 19.64 -14.71 -1.25
C ASP A 691 20.42 -13.44 -1.65
N GLU A 692 20.66 -13.27 -2.95
CA GLU A 692 21.25 -12.07 -3.57
C GLU A 692 20.39 -10.80 -3.37
N ARG A 693 19.16 -10.90 -2.86
CA ARG A 693 18.23 -9.76 -2.65
C ARG A 693 18.55 -8.89 -1.43
N THR A 694 19.56 -9.25 -0.62
CA THR A 694 20.23 -8.26 0.22
C THR A 694 21.37 -7.63 -0.57
N LEU A 695 21.07 -6.57 -1.33
CA LEU A 695 22.11 -5.79 -2.04
C LEU A 695 23.32 -5.54 -1.09
N PRO A 696 24.56 -5.75 -1.56
CA PRO A 696 25.72 -5.64 -0.70
C PRO A 696 25.87 -4.21 -0.16
N MET A 697 25.78 -4.03 1.16
CA MET A 697 26.27 -2.82 1.82
C MET A 697 27.76 -2.70 1.50
N LYS A 698 28.11 -1.72 0.67
CA LYS A 698 29.50 -1.53 0.28
C LYS A 698 30.25 -0.81 1.41
N PRO A 699 31.41 -1.33 1.84
CA PRO A 699 32.34 -0.60 2.69
C PRO A 699 32.71 0.74 2.05
N GLU A 700 32.68 1.83 2.82
CA GLU A 700 33.04 3.17 2.33
C GLU A 700 34.11 3.82 3.22
N PRO A 701 35.17 4.39 2.64
CA PRO A 701 36.18 5.11 3.41
C PRO A 701 35.58 6.36 4.04
N MET A 702 35.47 6.36 5.36
CA MET A 702 35.08 7.51 6.18
C MET A 702 35.87 7.47 7.49
N ASP A 703 36.35 8.63 7.93
CA ASP A 703 37.06 8.74 9.20
C ASP A 703 36.08 8.51 10.36
N LEU A 704 36.38 7.53 11.21
CA LEU A 704 35.64 7.24 12.43
C LEU A 704 36.36 7.83 13.64
N ASP A 705 35.65 8.61 14.45
CA ASP A 705 36.11 9.03 15.78
C ASP A 705 35.83 7.89 16.78
N ILE A 706 36.81 7.02 16.96
CA ILE A 706 36.69 5.80 17.77
C ILE A 706 37.09 6.12 19.22
N LEU A 707 36.14 6.02 20.14
CA LEU A 707 36.38 6.22 21.57
C LEU A 707 36.97 4.96 22.22
N TYR A 708 36.61 3.79 21.71
CA TYR A 708 37.08 2.51 22.20
C TYR A 708 36.87 1.43 21.14
N GLU A 709 37.81 0.50 21.03
CA GLU A 709 37.69 -0.68 20.18
C GLU A 709 38.42 -1.85 20.83
N ASP A 710 37.76 -3.01 20.82
CA ASP A 710 38.37 -4.30 21.14
C ASP A 710 37.96 -5.35 20.11
N ASP A 711 38.19 -6.64 20.39
CA ASP A 711 37.86 -7.74 19.48
C ASP A 711 36.33 -7.89 19.25
N HIS A 712 35.51 -7.43 20.19
CA HIS A 712 34.08 -7.71 20.28
C HIS A 712 33.18 -6.50 19.96
N LEU A 713 33.62 -5.28 20.23
CA LEU A 713 32.82 -4.06 20.05
C LEU A 713 33.68 -2.86 19.65
N ILE A 714 33.03 -1.91 18.99
CA ILE A 714 33.59 -0.60 18.64
C ILE A 714 32.62 0.50 19.11
N ILE A 715 33.16 1.48 19.82
CA ILE A 715 32.45 2.65 20.32
C ILE A 715 32.89 3.85 19.50
N VAL A 716 31.92 4.50 18.86
CA VAL A 716 32.17 5.63 17.97
C VAL A 716 31.51 6.88 18.53
N ASN A 717 32.21 8.00 18.48
CA ASN A 717 31.61 9.32 18.61
C ASN A 717 31.03 9.72 17.25
N LYS A 718 29.73 9.50 17.05
CA LYS A 718 29.07 9.78 15.78
C LYS A 718 28.96 11.30 15.58
N PRO A 719 29.44 11.87 14.46
CA PRO A 719 29.18 13.27 14.15
C PRO A 719 27.70 13.49 13.83
N ALA A 720 27.20 14.72 14.05
CA ALA A 720 25.88 15.10 13.56
C ALA A 720 25.87 15.18 12.02
N GLY A 721 24.76 14.82 11.40
CA GLY A 721 24.61 14.70 9.95
C GLY A 721 24.84 13.30 9.40
N LEU A 722 25.59 12.43 10.11
CA LEU A 722 25.84 11.06 9.68
C LEU A 722 24.65 10.13 10.01
N VAL A 723 24.12 9.45 9.00
CA VAL A 723 23.08 8.43 9.13
C VAL A 723 23.68 7.13 9.65
N VAL A 724 22.98 6.46 10.56
CA VAL A 724 23.51 5.28 11.26
C VAL A 724 23.48 4.01 10.40
N HIS A 725 22.39 3.77 9.67
CA HIS A 725 22.18 2.59 8.82
C HIS A 725 21.48 2.99 7.52
N PRO A 726 21.65 2.20 6.43
CA PRO A 726 20.91 2.39 5.20
C PRO A 726 19.40 2.53 5.46
N ALA A 727 18.84 3.65 5.01
CA ALA A 727 17.44 4.01 5.18
C ALA A 727 16.96 4.74 3.92
N PRO A 728 15.64 4.83 3.66
CA PRO A 728 15.12 5.55 2.50
C PRO A 728 15.72 6.96 2.39
N GLY A 729 16.37 7.24 1.25
CA GLY A 729 17.09 8.51 0.99
C GLY A 729 18.57 8.52 1.35
N HIS A 730 19.08 7.54 2.09
CA HIS A 730 20.48 7.39 2.50
C HIS A 730 20.90 5.91 2.51
N TRP A 731 21.07 5.31 1.33
CA TRP A 731 21.45 3.89 1.18
C TRP A 731 22.97 3.64 1.31
N ASN A 732 23.75 4.70 1.10
CA ASN A 732 25.21 4.77 1.14
C ASN A 732 25.63 5.93 2.06
N GLY A 733 26.91 6.04 2.42
CA GLY A 733 27.40 7.14 3.27
C GLY A 733 26.92 7.06 4.71
N THR A 734 26.73 5.85 5.25
CA THR A 734 26.25 5.63 6.62
C THR A 734 27.36 5.15 7.56
N LEU A 735 27.14 5.27 8.87
CA LEU A 735 28.08 4.78 9.89
C LEU A 735 28.42 3.30 9.69
N VAL A 736 27.46 2.47 9.26
CA VAL A 736 27.76 1.06 8.93
C VAL A 736 28.72 0.93 7.76
N ASN A 737 28.57 1.72 6.70
CA ASN A 737 29.51 1.67 5.57
C ASN A 737 30.94 2.01 6.03
N ALA A 738 31.07 3.00 6.92
CA ALA A 738 32.34 3.40 7.52
C ALA A 738 32.94 2.30 8.42
N VAL A 739 32.14 1.69 9.29
CA VAL A 739 32.59 0.60 10.18
C VAL A 739 32.99 -0.64 9.39
N LEU A 740 32.25 -0.98 8.34
CA LEU A 740 32.62 -2.07 7.44
C LEU A 740 33.97 -1.81 6.76
N HIS A 741 34.24 -0.57 6.34
CA HIS A 741 35.53 -0.21 5.76
C HIS A 741 36.66 -0.27 6.80
N HIS A 742 36.44 0.28 8.00
CA HIS A 742 37.41 0.27 9.09
C HIS A 742 37.83 -1.15 9.50
N LEU A 743 36.87 -2.07 9.50
CA LEU A 743 37.11 -3.48 9.82
C LEU A 743 37.68 -4.29 8.64
N GLY A 744 38.00 -3.65 7.52
CA GLY A 744 38.74 -4.26 6.41
C GLY A 744 37.90 -5.08 5.43
N PHE A 745 36.57 -4.95 5.44
CA PHE A 745 35.71 -5.60 4.45
C PHE A 745 35.91 -4.92 3.08
N ARG A 746 36.07 -5.69 1.99
CA ARG A 746 36.33 -5.17 0.61
C ARG A 746 35.16 -5.36 -0.37
N SER A 747 34.36 -6.40 -0.16
CA SER A 747 33.05 -6.67 -0.75
C SER A 747 32.36 -7.73 0.13
N LEU A 748 31.05 -7.99 -0.04
CA LEU A 748 30.40 -9.11 0.67
C LEU A 748 30.91 -10.50 0.20
N GLU A 749 31.66 -10.57 -0.90
CA GLU A 749 32.13 -11.82 -1.51
C GLU A 749 33.57 -12.19 -1.08
N GLU A 750 34.44 -11.22 -0.74
CA GLU A 750 35.83 -11.51 -0.31
C GLU A 750 35.96 -11.94 1.18
N GLY A 751 34.84 -12.02 1.91
CA GLY A 751 34.75 -12.67 3.23
C GLY A 751 34.40 -14.16 3.17
N LEU A 752 34.23 -14.72 1.97
CA LEU A 752 34.10 -16.16 1.73
C LEU A 752 35.45 -16.75 1.30
N PRO A 753 36.26 -17.34 2.20
CA PRO A 753 37.07 -18.47 1.82
C PRO A 753 36.19 -19.73 1.74
N SER A 754 36.37 -20.43 0.63
CA SER A 754 35.92 -21.78 0.30
C SER A 754 35.79 -22.72 1.51
N ALA A 755 34.61 -23.36 1.62
CA ALA A 755 34.15 -24.31 2.64
C ALA A 755 35.15 -25.44 3.05
N PRO A 756 34.92 -26.25 4.12
CA PRO A 756 33.98 -26.21 5.28
C PRO A 756 34.79 -26.31 6.63
N PRO A 757 34.26 -26.66 7.85
CA PRO A 757 32.88 -27.02 8.26
C PRO A 757 32.37 -26.31 9.55
N GLY A 758 31.07 -26.00 9.60
CA GLY A 758 30.42 -25.54 10.84
C GLY A 758 30.65 -24.06 11.19
N PRO A 759 30.33 -23.63 12.43
CA PRO A 759 29.76 -22.31 12.80
C PRO A 759 30.72 -21.10 12.73
N ALA A 760 31.46 -20.92 11.64
CA ALA A 760 32.27 -19.73 11.39
C ALA A 760 32.50 -19.48 9.89
N SER A 761 31.69 -18.61 9.28
CA SER A 761 32.16 -17.72 8.21
C SER A 761 31.49 -16.34 8.30
N GLN A 762 32.03 -15.58 9.26
CA GLN A 762 32.02 -14.12 9.45
C GLN A 762 30.66 -13.40 9.66
N PHE A 763 30.35 -13.24 10.95
CA PHE A 763 29.34 -12.31 11.46
C PHE A 763 29.55 -10.88 10.94
N ARG A 764 28.47 -10.25 10.46
CA ARG A 764 28.46 -8.85 10.02
C ARG A 764 28.38 -7.92 11.24
N PRO A 765 29.26 -6.91 11.37
CA PRO A 765 29.16 -5.92 12.44
C PRO A 765 27.75 -5.32 12.53
N GLY A 766 27.14 -5.38 13.72
CA GLY A 766 25.72 -5.07 13.91
C GLY A 766 25.52 -3.89 14.85
N ILE A 767 24.70 -2.92 14.43
CA ILE A 767 24.32 -1.81 15.31
C ILE A 767 23.11 -2.21 16.14
N VAL A 768 23.26 -2.11 17.47
CA VAL A 768 22.26 -2.52 18.46
C VAL A 768 21.33 -1.38 18.89
N HIS A 769 21.69 -0.13 18.60
CA HIS A 769 20.89 1.07 18.89
C HIS A 769 21.19 2.22 17.92
N ARG A 770 20.26 3.16 17.74
CA ARG A 770 20.39 4.23 16.74
C ARG A 770 20.29 5.63 17.35
N LEU A 771 21.12 6.53 16.83
CA LEU A 771 21.00 7.98 17.00
C LEU A 771 20.35 8.60 15.77
N ASP A 772 19.57 9.67 15.96
CA ASP A 772 18.98 10.43 14.86
C ASP A 772 20.09 11.14 14.06
N VAL A 773 19.82 11.45 12.78
CA VAL A 773 20.80 12.06 11.87
C VAL A 773 21.44 13.32 12.47
N GLY A 774 20.65 14.23 13.06
CA GLY A 774 21.14 15.46 13.68
C GLY A 774 21.73 15.31 15.08
N THR A 775 21.70 14.12 15.68
CA THR A 775 22.24 13.85 17.02
C THR A 775 23.70 13.40 16.90
N SER A 776 24.58 13.98 17.72
CA SER A 776 25.98 13.57 17.84
C SER A 776 26.21 12.73 19.11
N GLY A 777 27.36 12.06 19.23
CA GLY A 777 27.81 11.42 20.47
C GLY A 777 27.94 9.90 20.39
N VAL A 778 28.04 9.27 21.56
CA VAL A 778 28.42 7.86 21.74
C VAL A 778 27.42 6.90 21.11
N ILE A 779 27.90 6.02 20.24
CA ILE A 779 27.17 4.87 19.70
C ILE A 779 28.03 3.61 19.79
N ALA A 780 27.38 2.46 20.03
CA ALA A 780 28.05 1.17 20.20
C ALA A 780 27.69 0.25 19.03
N VAL A 781 28.69 -0.37 18.44
CA VAL A 781 28.56 -1.32 17.34
C VAL A 781 29.25 -2.62 17.73
N ALA A 782 28.56 -3.75 17.55
CA ALA A 782 29.13 -5.05 17.84
C ALA A 782 29.94 -5.56 16.64
N LYS A 783 31.16 -6.04 16.88
CA LYS A 783 32.06 -6.65 15.88
C LYS A 783 31.85 -8.16 15.76
N THR A 784 31.26 -8.80 16.77
CA THR A 784 31.02 -10.26 16.85
C THR A 784 29.57 -10.58 17.18
N SER A 785 29.09 -11.76 16.79
CA SER A 785 27.69 -12.16 17.00
C SER A 785 27.33 -12.28 18.47
N GLN A 786 28.25 -12.84 19.26
CA GLN A 786 28.15 -12.90 20.70
C GLN A 786 27.93 -11.48 21.29
N ALA A 787 28.74 -10.51 20.88
CA ALA A 787 28.60 -9.13 21.34
C ALA A 787 27.28 -8.49 20.92
N PHE A 788 26.83 -8.74 19.70
CA PHE A 788 25.57 -8.21 19.19
C PHE A 788 24.36 -8.74 19.94
N SER A 789 24.32 -10.06 20.19
CA SER A 789 23.24 -10.71 20.94
C SER A 789 23.16 -10.16 22.37
N MET A 790 24.30 -10.13 23.08
CA MET A 790 24.36 -9.67 24.46
C MET A 790 24.04 -8.18 24.62
N LEU A 791 24.59 -7.32 23.77
CA LEU A 791 24.25 -5.89 23.79
C LEU A 791 22.78 -5.64 23.43
N SER A 792 22.24 -6.34 22.42
CA SER A 792 20.81 -6.22 22.06
C SER A 792 19.88 -6.59 23.22
N GLN A 793 20.24 -7.64 23.97
CA GLN A 793 19.51 -8.03 25.19
C GLN A 793 19.62 -6.95 26.27
N ALA A 794 20.80 -6.41 26.53
CA ALA A 794 21.00 -5.34 27.51
C ALA A 794 20.18 -4.07 27.19
N PHE A 795 20.10 -3.68 25.91
CA PHE A 795 19.23 -2.59 25.46
C PHE A 795 17.74 -2.91 25.67
N SER A 796 17.32 -4.14 25.37
CA SER A 796 15.92 -4.59 25.54
C SER A 796 15.49 -4.63 27.01
N ARG A 797 16.37 -5.13 27.89
CA ARG A 797 16.19 -5.21 29.34
C ARG A 797 16.38 -3.86 30.06
N ARG A 798 16.77 -2.81 29.33
CA ARG A 798 17.02 -1.45 29.84
C ARG A 798 18.15 -1.40 30.88
N GLU A 799 19.12 -2.29 30.74
CA GLU A 799 20.33 -2.35 31.58
C GLU A 799 21.37 -1.29 31.13
N VAL A 800 21.26 -0.80 29.89
CA VAL A 800 22.13 0.24 29.34
C VAL A 800 21.70 1.62 29.84
N GLN A 801 22.63 2.32 30.50
CA GLN A 801 22.43 3.68 30.96
C GLN A 801 22.87 4.66 29.87
N LYS A 802 21.96 5.59 29.52
CA LYS A 802 22.20 6.61 28.50
C LYS A 802 22.05 7.99 29.13
N THR A 803 23.03 8.85 28.95
CA THR A 803 22.99 10.24 29.40
C THR A 803 23.20 11.15 28.20
N TYR A 804 22.29 12.09 28.00
CA TYR A 804 22.33 13.07 26.94
C TYR A 804 22.57 14.45 27.53
N MET A 805 23.36 15.26 26.82
CA MET A 805 23.48 16.67 27.08
C MET A 805 22.66 17.46 26.05
N VAL A 806 21.84 18.39 26.53
CA VAL A 806 20.85 19.09 25.70
C VAL A 806 20.89 20.58 25.99
N ILE A 807 20.93 21.40 24.94
CA ILE A 807 20.67 22.84 25.05
C ILE A 807 19.25 23.10 24.56
N SER A 808 18.40 23.56 25.46
CA SER A 808 16.98 23.82 25.20
C SER A 808 16.67 25.30 25.34
N THR A 809 15.50 25.67 24.84
CA THR A 809 14.96 27.03 24.91
C THR A 809 13.99 27.16 26.09
N GLY A 810 13.88 28.34 26.72
CA GLY A 810 12.85 28.62 27.73
C GLY A 810 13.38 28.91 29.14
N GLY A 811 13.35 30.17 29.56
CA GLY A 811 14.14 30.66 30.70
C GLY A 811 13.56 30.57 32.13
N ARG A 812 12.41 29.94 32.42
CA ARG A 812 11.83 29.92 33.80
C ARG A 812 10.91 28.72 34.16
N LYS A 813 11.29 27.46 33.88
CA LYS A 813 10.52 26.26 34.32
C LYS A 813 11.31 25.32 35.26
N CYS A 814 10.57 24.49 36.01
CA CYS A 814 10.90 23.67 37.19
C CYS A 814 11.97 22.57 37.04
N PHE A 815 12.99 22.72 36.17
CA PHE A 815 14.12 21.77 36.11
C PHE A 815 15.19 22.02 37.18
N PHE A 816 15.03 23.10 37.95
CA PHE A 816 15.96 23.60 38.95
C PHE A 816 15.26 23.65 40.33
N GLY A 817 15.97 23.26 41.40
CA GLY A 817 15.49 23.48 42.79
C GLY A 817 14.81 22.31 43.51
N HIS A 818 15.00 21.06 43.09
CA HIS A 818 14.67 19.88 43.92
C HIS A 818 15.96 19.30 44.51
N SER A 819 15.88 18.66 45.69
CA SER A 819 16.97 18.14 46.55
C SER A 819 18.20 17.59 45.81
N PRO A 820 19.41 17.54 46.43
CA PRO A 820 20.59 16.94 45.81
C PRO A 820 20.28 15.53 45.26
N GLY A 821 20.32 15.37 43.94
CA GLY A 821 19.95 14.14 43.22
C GLY A 821 18.52 14.06 42.65
N GLY A 822 17.68 15.09 42.84
CA GLY A 822 16.29 15.14 42.37
C GLY A 822 16.15 15.75 40.97
N GLY A 823 16.10 14.91 39.94
CA GLY A 823 15.72 15.35 38.58
C GLY A 823 14.20 15.39 38.37
N HIS A 824 13.76 16.13 37.37
CA HIS A 824 12.37 16.22 36.93
C HIS A 824 12.02 15.03 36.02
N PHE A 825 11.00 14.25 36.40
CA PHE A 825 10.51 13.14 35.60
C PHE A 825 9.45 13.64 34.61
N VAL A 826 9.68 13.37 33.33
CA VAL A 826 8.67 13.51 32.28
C VAL A 826 8.22 12.12 31.88
N ASP A 827 7.00 11.77 32.27
CA ASP A 827 6.31 10.52 31.97
C ASP A 827 5.13 10.80 31.06
N ILE A 828 5.43 10.88 29.76
CA ILE A 828 4.45 11.18 28.72
C ILE A 828 4.55 10.06 27.69
N PRO A 829 3.49 9.27 27.47
CA PRO A 829 3.49 8.25 26.44
C PRO A 829 3.63 8.88 25.06
N ILE A 830 4.50 8.30 24.24
CA ILE A 830 4.78 8.81 22.89
C ILE A 830 4.20 7.87 21.85
N GLY A 831 3.46 8.46 20.92
CA GLY A 831 2.99 7.82 19.69
C GLY A 831 3.33 8.64 18.47
N ARG A 832 2.90 8.19 17.29
CA ARG A 832 2.92 9.05 16.10
C ARG A 832 1.94 10.20 16.31
N SER A 833 2.37 11.42 16.03
CA SER A 833 1.52 12.59 16.20
C SER A 833 0.26 12.47 15.33
N LYS A 834 -0.89 12.76 15.94
CA LYS A 834 -2.19 12.78 15.25
C LYS A 834 -2.30 13.93 14.23
N LYS A 835 -1.55 15.02 14.45
CA LYS A 835 -1.55 16.23 13.59
C LYS A 835 -0.54 16.16 12.44
N ASP A 836 0.61 15.51 12.67
CA ASP A 836 1.64 15.29 11.65
C ASP A 836 2.22 13.89 11.83
N ARG A 837 1.78 12.94 11.01
CA ARG A 837 2.19 11.53 11.13
C ARG A 837 3.68 11.29 10.83
N ARG A 838 4.41 12.30 10.31
CA ARG A 838 5.87 12.26 10.13
C ARG A 838 6.62 12.56 11.43
N ARG A 839 5.91 13.06 12.45
CA ARG A 839 6.45 13.40 13.78
C ARG A 839 5.95 12.42 14.84
N MET A 840 6.73 12.28 15.89
CA MET A 840 6.27 11.72 17.16
C MET A 840 5.65 12.83 18.01
N GLY A 841 4.70 12.51 18.89
CA GLY A 841 4.09 13.46 19.81
C GLY A 841 3.56 12.77 21.06
N ALA A 842 3.12 13.57 22.05
CA ALA A 842 2.36 13.04 23.18
C ALA A 842 1.06 12.41 22.67
N VAL A 843 0.87 11.12 22.94
CA VAL A 843 -0.32 10.36 22.56
C VAL A 843 -0.69 9.50 23.74
N ALA A 844 -1.94 9.58 24.20
CA ALA A 844 -2.42 8.74 25.29
C ALA A 844 -2.28 7.23 24.95
N GLU A 845 -2.08 6.38 25.96
CA GLU A 845 -1.79 4.95 25.74
C GLU A 845 -2.94 4.21 25.04
N ASP A 846 -4.18 4.56 25.39
CA ASP A 846 -5.41 4.10 24.75
C ASP A 846 -5.52 4.49 23.27
N CYS A 847 -4.81 5.54 22.87
CA CYS A 847 -4.70 6.02 21.49
C CYS A 847 -3.45 5.48 20.77
N GLY A 848 -2.79 4.44 21.31
CA GLY A 848 -1.59 3.83 20.73
C GLY A 848 -0.28 4.49 21.13
N GLY A 849 -0.29 5.39 22.12
CA GLY A 849 0.92 5.88 22.78
C GLY A 849 1.66 4.78 23.51
N ARG A 850 3.00 4.81 23.49
CA ARG A 850 3.82 3.84 24.22
C ARG A 850 4.41 4.51 25.45
N PRO A 851 4.41 3.86 26.63
CA PRO A 851 5.02 4.40 27.84
C PRO A 851 6.47 4.86 27.57
N SER A 852 6.76 6.08 27.99
CA SER A 852 8.08 6.71 27.87
C SER A 852 8.38 7.62 29.04
N VAL A 853 9.57 7.42 29.63
CA VAL A 853 10.01 8.16 30.82
C VAL A 853 11.41 8.72 30.60
N SER A 854 11.57 10.01 30.87
CA SER A 854 12.86 10.71 30.86
C SER A 854 13.08 11.44 32.18
N LEU A 855 14.29 11.33 32.73
CA LEU A 855 14.72 12.13 33.88
C LEU A 855 15.54 13.31 33.38
N ILE A 856 15.18 14.53 33.77
CA ILE A 856 15.76 15.78 33.30
C ILE A 856 16.36 16.54 34.50
N ARG A 857 17.60 16.97 34.39
CA ARG A 857 18.28 17.78 35.42
C ARG A 857 18.85 19.04 34.76
N GLY A 858 18.51 20.21 35.28
CA GLY A 858 19.08 21.47 34.82
C GLY A 858 20.47 21.71 35.41
N LEU A 859 21.43 22.14 34.59
CA LEU A 859 22.83 22.33 34.99
C LEU A 859 23.28 23.79 34.94
N ALA A 860 22.89 24.52 33.90
CA ALA A 860 23.23 25.92 33.70
C ALA A 860 22.15 26.62 32.89
N ARG A 861 22.12 27.95 32.93
CA ARG A 861 21.17 28.75 32.15
C ARG A 861 21.71 30.13 31.82
N ASP A 862 21.18 30.69 30.73
CA ASP A 862 21.25 32.11 30.42
C ASP A 862 19.80 32.62 30.25
N ARG A 863 19.61 33.89 29.89
CA ARG A 863 18.33 34.54 29.68
C ARG A 863 17.35 33.73 28.80
N ASP A 864 17.86 33.09 27.74
CA ASP A 864 17.04 32.45 26.71
C ASP A 864 17.21 30.91 26.65
N LEU A 865 18.28 30.37 27.24
CA LEU A 865 18.73 28.98 27.04
C LEU A 865 18.96 28.23 28.36
N LEU A 866 18.75 26.92 28.34
CA LEU A 866 19.04 26.01 29.44
C LEU A 866 19.96 24.87 28.98
N LEU A 867 20.96 24.54 29.79
CA LEU A 867 21.74 23.31 29.70
C LEU A 867 21.10 22.23 30.57
N LEU A 868 20.71 21.13 29.96
CA LEU A 868 20.01 20.02 30.60
C LEU A 868 20.77 18.70 30.42
N GLU A 869 20.91 17.94 31.50
CA GLU A 869 21.22 16.52 31.47
C GLU A 869 19.91 15.72 31.36
N VAL A 870 19.81 14.84 30.37
CA VAL A 870 18.62 14.01 30.15
C VAL A 870 18.97 12.53 30.12
N LYS A 871 18.34 11.74 31.00
CA LYS A 871 18.49 10.29 31.11
C LYS A 871 17.19 9.59 30.73
N PRO A 872 17.04 9.13 29.46
CA PRO A 872 15.85 8.40 29.05
C PRO A 872 15.87 6.98 29.63
N ARG A 873 14.87 6.64 30.45
CA ARG A 873 14.69 5.29 31.01
C ARG A 873 14.09 4.30 30.01
N THR A 874 13.44 4.83 28.98
CA THR A 874 12.92 4.08 27.83
C THR A 874 13.69 4.43 26.55
N GLY A 875 13.42 3.74 25.45
CA GLY A 875 14.06 4.00 24.16
C GLY A 875 13.03 4.17 23.03
N ARG A 876 12.26 5.26 23.04
CA ARG A 876 11.29 5.57 21.98
C ARG A 876 11.87 6.55 20.96
N THR A 877 11.40 6.47 19.72
CA THR A 877 11.80 7.39 18.64
C THR A 877 11.51 8.83 19.02
N HIS A 878 12.49 9.74 18.86
CA HIS A 878 12.40 11.16 19.21
C HIS A 878 12.03 11.46 20.68
N GLN A 879 12.23 10.52 21.61
CA GLN A 879 11.72 10.66 22.99
C GLN A 879 12.09 11.98 23.69
N ILE A 880 13.38 12.31 23.71
CA ILE A 880 13.88 13.53 24.38
C ILE A 880 13.31 14.79 23.70
N ARG A 881 13.24 14.78 22.36
CA ARG A 881 12.76 15.91 21.56
C ARG A 881 11.29 16.21 21.85
N VAL A 882 10.46 15.16 21.93
CA VAL A 882 9.04 15.28 22.27
C VAL A 882 8.86 15.73 23.72
N HIS A 883 9.50 15.05 24.69
CA HIS A 883 9.33 15.38 26.11
C HIS A 883 9.68 16.84 26.41
N LEU A 884 10.79 17.33 25.86
CA LEU A 884 11.22 18.71 26.04
C LEU A 884 10.28 19.72 25.34
N ALA A 885 9.73 19.37 24.17
CA ALA A 885 8.76 20.22 23.50
C ALA A 885 7.43 20.32 24.27
N GLU A 886 6.93 19.20 24.82
CA GLU A 886 5.72 19.16 25.65
C GLU A 886 5.92 19.92 26.97
N GLU A 887 7.13 19.89 27.53
CA GLU A 887 7.50 20.74 28.67
C GLU A 887 7.66 22.23 28.31
N HIS A 888 7.36 22.62 27.06
CA HIS A 888 7.56 23.97 26.53
C HIS A 888 9.01 24.45 26.64
N SER A 889 9.95 23.52 26.54
CA SER A 889 11.38 23.78 26.52
C SER A 889 12.07 23.03 25.37
N PRO A 890 11.65 23.24 24.10
CA PRO A 890 12.16 22.44 22.99
C PRO A 890 13.65 22.69 22.75
N ILE A 891 14.29 21.69 22.14
CA ILE A 891 15.74 21.70 21.85
C ILE A 891 16.08 22.82 20.87
N LEU A 892 17.12 23.59 21.18
CA LEU A 892 17.62 24.65 20.29
C LEU A 892 18.16 24.04 18.99
N GLY A 893 17.84 24.66 17.85
CA GLY A 893 18.27 24.20 16.52
C GLY A 893 17.48 22.99 15.99
N ASP A 894 16.45 22.54 16.71
CA ASP A 894 15.54 21.50 16.23
C ASP A 894 14.52 22.08 15.25
N ALA A 895 14.61 21.71 13.97
CA ALA A 895 13.69 22.18 12.92
C ALA A 895 12.28 21.58 13.03
N CYS A 896 12.13 20.44 13.70
CA CYS A 896 10.82 19.79 13.87
C CYS A 896 10.10 20.34 15.09
N TYR A 897 10.76 20.37 16.25
CA TYR A 897 10.12 20.67 17.54
C TYR A 897 10.50 22.03 18.13
N GLY A 898 11.55 22.67 17.61
CA GLY A 898 12.09 23.93 18.13
C GLY A 898 11.25 25.17 17.79
N TRP A 899 11.48 26.25 18.53
CA TRP A 899 10.85 27.53 18.26
C TRP A 899 11.62 28.32 17.20
N GLU A 900 10.96 28.58 16.07
CA GLU A 900 11.55 29.22 14.88
C GLU A 900 12.26 30.55 15.18
N HIS A 901 11.67 31.42 16.00
CA HIS A 901 12.26 32.72 16.32
C HIS A 901 13.57 32.61 17.11
N LEU A 902 13.71 31.62 18.00
CA LEU A 902 14.95 31.35 18.72
C LEU A 902 15.95 30.62 17.85
N ASN A 903 15.53 29.63 17.06
CA ASN A 903 16.39 28.96 16.09
C ASN A 903 17.03 29.99 15.13
N ARG A 904 16.25 30.97 14.65
CA ARG A 904 16.75 32.06 13.80
C ARG A 904 17.75 32.96 14.53
N ARG A 905 17.48 33.31 15.79
CA ARG A 905 18.37 34.15 16.61
C ARG A 905 19.72 33.49 16.86
N TYR A 906 19.75 32.18 17.02
CA TYR A 906 20.96 31.39 17.25
C TYR A 906 21.45 30.65 16.02
N ALA A 907 20.97 30.95 14.81
CA ALA A 907 21.28 30.19 13.59
C ALA A 907 22.79 30.13 13.27
N GLY A 908 23.58 31.11 13.71
CA GLY A 908 25.05 31.11 13.57
C GLY A 908 25.80 30.19 14.54
N LEU A 909 25.12 29.62 15.55
CA LEU A 909 25.69 28.74 16.58
C LEU A 909 24.97 27.39 16.68
N ALA A 910 23.67 27.32 16.36
CA ALA A 910 22.85 26.11 16.47
C ALA A 910 22.18 25.77 15.14
N THR A 911 22.94 25.14 14.22
CA THR A 911 22.48 24.72 12.88
C THR A 911 21.86 23.31 12.84
N ARG A 912 21.91 22.60 13.96
CA ARG A 912 21.38 21.25 14.18
C ARG A 912 20.66 21.21 15.54
N PRO A 913 19.88 20.16 15.86
CA PRO A 913 19.41 19.96 17.22
C PRO A 913 20.61 19.90 18.18
N MET A 914 20.63 20.76 19.20
CA MET A 914 21.63 20.77 20.27
C MET A 914 21.40 19.60 21.25
N LEU A 915 21.41 18.38 20.70
CA LEU A 915 21.24 17.11 21.39
C LEU A 915 22.50 16.27 21.15
N HIS A 916 23.11 15.82 22.25
CA HIS A 916 24.34 15.03 22.21
C HIS A 916 24.23 13.82 23.15
N ALA A 917 24.46 12.62 22.62
CA ALA A 917 24.59 11.39 23.38
C ALA A 917 25.93 11.39 24.13
N PHE A 918 25.94 12.08 25.27
CA PHE A 918 27.15 12.39 26.01
C PHE A 918 27.82 11.15 26.59
N ARG A 919 27.04 10.22 27.15
CA ARG A 919 27.60 9.08 27.86
C ARG A 919 26.74 7.83 27.74
N LEU A 920 27.43 6.70 27.58
CA LEU A 920 26.84 5.36 27.49
C LEU A 920 27.55 4.41 28.47
N ALA A 921 26.79 3.77 29.36
CA ALA A 921 27.35 2.81 30.31
C ALA A 921 26.59 1.47 30.25
N PHE A 922 27.34 0.37 30.23
CA PHE A 922 26.82 -1.00 30.12
C PHE A 922 27.88 -2.02 30.54
N ALA A 923 27.46 -3.25 30.84
CA ALA A 923 28.38 -4.37 31.04
C ALA A 923 28.93 -4.85 29.70
N HIS A 924 30.25 -4.95 29.57
CA HIS A 924 30.91 -5.50 28.40
C HIS A 924 30.27 -6.86 28.03
N PRO A 925 29.84 -7.08 26.78
CA PRO A 925 29.01 -8.23 26.42
C PRO A 925 29.67 -9.60 26.62
N VAL A 926 31.00 -9.66 26.55
CA VAL A 926 31.78 -10.90 26.79
C VAL A 926 32.36 -10.98 28.20
N THR A 927 33.10 -9.95 28.65
CA THR A 927 33.79 -9.98 29.95
C THR A 927 32.90 -9.64 31.15
N GLY A 928 31.70 -9.09 30.94
CA GLY A 928 30.80 -8.63 32.01
C GLY A 928 31.29 -7.41 32.80
N ARG A 929 32.48 -6.88 32.50
CA ARG A 929 33.06 -5.70 33.16
C ARG A 929 32.18 -4.48 32.90
N GLN A 930 31.86 -3.70 33.93
CA GLN A 930 31.17 -2.43 33.74
C GLN A 930 32.05 -1.45 32.96
N MET A 931 31.48 -0.87 31.91
CA MET A 931 32.14 0.10 31.04
C MET A 931 31.30 1.36 30.97
N GLU A 932 31.98 2.50 30.85
CA GLU A 932 31.38 3.81 30.69
C GLU A 932 32.22 4.58 29.66
N PHE A 933 31.55 5.13 28.66
CA PHE A 933 32.18 5.88 27.59
C PHE A 933 31.54 7.26 27.50
N GLU A 934 32.38 8.28 27.36
CA GLU A 934 31.96 9.67 27.19
C GLU A 934 32.44 10.20 25.84
N ALA A 935 31.54 10.86 25.10
CA ALA A 935 31.89 11.59 23.91
C ALA A 935 32.20 13.05 24.25
N PRO A 936 33.24 13.64 23.65
CA PRO A 936 33.51 15.06 23.83
C PRO A 936 32.36 15.90 23.27
N LEU A 937 31.94 16.91 24.03
CA LEU A 937 30.90 17.84 23.58
C LEU A 937 31.35 18.56 22.31
N PRO A 938 30.53 18.66 21.26
CA PRO A 938 30.92 19.38 20.05
C PRO A 938 31.10 20.89 20.30
N GLU A 939 31.95 21.52 19.49
CA GLU A 939 32.37 22.92 19.67
C GLU A 939 31.20 23.92 19.66
N ASP A 940 30.15 23.63 18.89
CA ASP A 940 28.94 24.45 18.83
C ASP A 940 28.24 24.53 20.20
N MET A 941 28.15 23.41 20.92
CA MET A 941 27.58 23.32 22.26
C MET A 941 28.50 23.97 23.30
N ARG A 942 29.82 23.73 23.25
CA ARG A 942 30.77 24.36 24.20
C ARG A 942 30.71 25.87 24.17
N LYS A 943 30.67 26.47 22.97
CA LYS A 943 30.53 27.93 22.78
C LYS A 943 29.25 28.50 23.38
N LEU A 944 28.17 27.72 23.42
CA LEU A 944 26.91 28.13 24.02
C LEU A 944 26.96 27.97 25.54
N ILE A 945 27.52 26.86 26.05
CA ILE A 945 27.64 26.58 27.48
C ILE A 945 28.52 27.62 28.19
N ALA A 946 29.62 28.05 27.57
CA ALA A 946 30.53 29.06 28.12
C ALA A 946 29.86 30.44 28.39
N ARG A 947 28.63 30.65 27.91
CA ARG A 947 27.84 31.88 28.12
C ARG A 947 26.78 31.75 29.21
N MET A 948 26.61 30.56 29.78
CA MET A 948 25.57 30.24 30.74
C MET A 948 26.09 30.30 32.17
N ASP A 949 25.25 30.78 33.08
CA ASP A 949 25.51 30.74 34.51
C ASP A 949 25.21 29.33 35.06
N PRO A 950 26.18 28.64 35.68
CA PRO A 950 25.94 27.34 36.29
C PRO A 950 25.03 27.43 37.52
N GLU A 951 24.29 26.36 37.79
CA GLU A 951 23.51 26.25 39.03
C GLU A 951 24.40 25.96 40.25
N PRO A 952 23.94 26.33 41.46
CA PRO A 952 24.67 26.03 42.70
C PRO A 952 24.94 24.53 42.83
N GLY A 953 26.22 24.14 42.89
CA GLY A 953 26.66 22.75 42.99
C GLY A 953 27.03 22.07 41.66
N GLU A 954 26.72 22.69 40.52
CA GLU A 954 27.06 22.15 39.19
C GLU A 954 28.22 22.92 38.52
N ALA A 955 28.72 24.00 39.14
CA ALA A 955 29.71 24.90 38.55
C ALA A 955 30.97 24.18 38.06
N GLU A 956 31.53 23.28 38.87
CA GLU A 956 32.73 22.51 38.51
C GLU A 956 32.47 21.58 37.30
N PHE A 957 31.31 20.92 37.27
CA PHE A 957 30.91 20.06 36.16
C PHE A 957 30.63 20.86 34.89
N VAL A 958 29.91 21.97 34.97
CA VAL A 958 29.63 22.83 33.81
C VAL A 958 30.92 23.46 33.25
N GLN A 959 31.87 23.79 34.13
CA GLN A 959 33.17 24.31 33.72
C GLN A 959 33.99 23.24 32.98
N SER A 960 33.98 21.99 33.45
CA SER A 960 34.67 20.88 32.76
C SER A 960 34.08 20.58 31.37
N LEU A 961 32.78 20.82 31.17
CA LEU A 961 32.13 20.72 29.86
C LEU A 961 32.54 21.82 28.87
N SER A 962 33.01 22.97 29.37
CA SER A 962 33.36 24.14 28.55
C SER A 962 34.84 24.18 28.17
N ASP A 963 35.72 23.65 29.04
CA ASP A 963 37.18 23.65 28.84
C ASP A 963 37.80 22.29 29.27
N PRO A 964 37.89 21.31 28.33
CA PRO A 964 38.34 19.96 28.65
C PRO A 964 39.84 19.87 29.02
N GLY A 965 40.61 20.97 28.94
CA GLY A 965 42.04 21.01 29.28
C GLY A 965 42.36 21.22 30.76
N SER A 966 41.36 21.27 31.65
CA SER A 966 41.53 21.70 33.05
C SER A 966 41.32 20.63 34.12
N SER A 967 41.11 19.36 33.75
CA SER A 967 41.06 18.24 34.71
C SER A 967 42.20 17.26 34.47
N SER A 968 43.17 17.30 35.38
CA SER A 968 44.31 16.38 35.55
C SER A 968 43.91 15.11 36.31
#